data_AF-A0A5P9P923-F1
#
_entry.id   AF-A0A5P9P923-F1
#
_cell.length_a   1.000
_cell.length_b   1.000
_cell.length_c   1.000
_cell.angle_alpha   90.00
_cell.angle_beta   90.00
_cell.angle_gamma   90.00
#
_symmetry.space_group_name_H-M   'P 1'
#
loop_
_entity.id
_entity.type
_entity.pdbx_description
1 polymer ?
#
loop_
_entity_poly.entity_id
_entity_poly.type
_entity_poly.pdbx_seq_one_letter_code
_entity_poly.pdbx_strand_id
1 'polypeptide(L)'
;MRGNRVGALLVVCLLIGTVGSAGGAGATGSTESPVYGPLEELDVTEESDEVYVAENGDAVLVYDHPHNATPLEGTVGVNTETGLAHARYAGELEEAAGFTGDVTLRTDQNDSASAGDLRIAETESITDLEAAIDVRQTDRESTSSGDVQATVTDRELAYSSVRSEGTLEVAGGSLTGSGTIHTTAHNDTAWLAGTNASLELTVTEATDGYALAVTERRPIEEWERERWNTRADAHESLQNRFSSAAIELGGTANGTLESYRFTDGDEQAIVEYSYDVTYVGVDDRVAEVVVAQIQQRTNTELTEAESRVLADRIESTRLERLWIDVDRNGPKTAVEWELEASGYDQLVLGTVEVAESIDRIDDSVVDQFDIIRATLETRKETDLRQTASWNVSIDDDGTQTAIDATWRSDAENWQTYTTALEERGLSSLVPETTVTIDARTTADGLGIVYNYETAADGALDRTIDELEGTAAGASDVVATASALHETFETAEHMKADVTVDNGTYALEAAAANPDVAFEIAAISDQSGLSVSAIHAESDEHSSTVYVTVDEYVSGEPTKEAVRDREQVGDDTAVYMPGEWDREFPRVDSERVATILDVDLDDEDADNERLGIAVSLALVGGLIAVALVGFYGVRQWSLSRSDGTRTDEQ
;
A
#
# COMPACT_ATOMS: atom_id res chain seq x y z
N MET A 1 29.60 -16.54 22.23
CA MET A 1 29.75 -15.24 21.56
C MET A 1 30.03 -15.49 20.08
N ARG A 2 28.99 -15.64 19.25
CA ARG A 2 29.09 -15.94 17.82
C ARG A 2 28.20 -15.04 16.93
N GLY A 3 27.59 -13.99 17.49
CA GLY A 3 26.55 -13.21 16.80
C GLY A 3 26.92 -11.82 16.27
N ASN A 4 28.07 -11.23 16.62
CA ASN A 4 28.27 -9.77 16.44
C ASN A 4 29.17 -9.36 15.26
N ARG A 5 29.35 -10.18 14.21
CA ARG A 5 30.27 -9.83 13.10
C ARG A 5 29.66 -9.81 11.71
N VAL A 6 28.38 -10.16 11.60
CA VAL A 6 27.57 -9.99 10.38
C VAL A 6 27.03 -8.54 10.28
N GLY A 7 27.19 -7.74 11.35
CA GLY A 7 26.56 -6.43 11.56
C GLY A 7 26.87 -5.33 10.53
N ALA A 8 27.98 -5.40 9.81
CA ALA A 8 28.38 -4.35 8.87
C ALA A 8 27.70 -4.46 7.50
N LEU A 9 27.65 -5.68 6.94
CA LEU A 9 26.85 -6.01 5.75
C LEU A 9 25.35 -5.90 6.04
N LEU A 10 24.96 -6.11 7.31
CA LEU A 10 23.62 -5.95 7.85
C LEU A 10 23.07 -4.51 7.77
N VAL A 11 23.92 -3.47 7.86
CA VAL A 11 23.48 -2.07 7.78
C VAL A 11 23.07 -1.70 6.35
N VAL A 12 23.75 -2.25 5.33
CA VAL A 12 23.38 -2.04 3.92
C VAL A 12 22.05 -2.72 3.59
N CYS A 13 21.82 -3.95 4.05
CA CYS A 13 20.52 -4.61 3.90
C CYS A 13 19.40 -3.96 4.75
N LEU A 14 19.74 -3.29 5.85
CA LEU A 14 18.79 -2.57 6.70
C LEU A 14 18.30 -1.25 6.06
N LEU A 15 19.13 -0.59 5.25
CA LEU A 15 18.77 0.65 4.56
C LEU A 15 17.98 0.42 3.26
N ILE A 16 18.17 -0.74 2.60
CA ILE A 16 17.47 -1.09 1.35
C ILE A 16 16.15 -1.84 1.63
N GLY A 17 16.03 -2.54 2.76
CA GLY A 17 14.91 -3.42 3.06
C GLY A 17 13.63 -2.77 3.62
N THR A 18 13.52 -1.45 3.69
CA THR A 18 12.32 -0.75 4.20
C THR A 18 11.42 -0.17 3.12
N VAL A 19 11.75 -0.36 1.84
CA VAL A 19 10.89 0.03 0.71
C VAL A 19 10.58 -1.23 -0.09
N GLY A 20 9.56 -1.98 0.33
CA GLY A 20 9.16 -3.21 -0.35
C GLY A 20 8.13 -4.02 0.43
N SER A 21 6.88 -3.89 0.02
CA SER A 21 5.76 -4.82 0.24
C SER A 21 5.42 -5.17 1.69
N ALA A 22 4.59 -4.33 2.31
CA ALA A 22 3.65 -4.81 3.34
C ALA A 22 2.50 -5.53 2.63
N GLY A 23 2.66 -6.84 2.40
CA GLY A 23 1.54 -7.72 2.04
C GLY A 23 0.68 -7.95 3.28
N GLY A 24 -0.48 -7.30 3.33
CA GLY A 24 -1.47 -7.50 4.39
C GLY A 24 -2.11 -8.88 4.28
N ALA A 25 -2.02 -9.67 5.35
CA ALA A 25 -2.84 -10.87 5.51
C ALA A 25 -4.22 -10.44 6.02
N GLY A 26 -5.23 -10.49 5.15
CA GLY A 26 -6.62 -10.18 5.48
C GLY A 26 -7.19 -11.12 6.54
N ALA A 27 -7.92 -10.54 7.50
CA ALA A 27 -8.82 -11.27 8.37
C ALA A 27 -10.17 -11.39 7.66
N THR A 28 -10.55 -12.60 7.25
CA THR A 28 -11.88 -12.87 6.68
C THR A 28 -12.93 -12.80 7.78
N GLY A 29 -13.62 -11.65 7.88
CA GLY A 29 -14.92 -11.54 8.53
C GLY A 29 -16.02 -11.90 7.54
N SER A 30 -17.05 -12.60 7.99
CA SER A 30 -18.24 -12.88 7.18
C SER A 30 -19.06 -11.61 7.02
N THR A 31 -19.05 -11.05 5.81
CA THR A 31 -19.83 -9.86 5.39
C THR A 31 -21.29 -10.25 5.17
N GLU A 32 -22.21 -9.40 5.61
CA GLU A 32 -23.61 -9.46 5.16
C GLU A 32 -23.70 -8.73 3.82
N SER A 33 -24.29 -9.39 2.82
CA SER A 33 -24.43 -8.84 1.47
C SER A 33 -25.43 -7.70 1.43
N PRO A 34 -25.19 -6.65 0.62
CA PRO A 34 -26.26 -5.75 0.23
C PRO A 34 -27.39 -6.54 -0.43
N VAL A 35 -28.59 -5.99 -0.32
CA VAL A 35 -29.89 -6.69 -0.53
C VAL A 35 -30.15 -7.07 -1.98
N TYR A 36 -29.26 -6.66 -2.88
CA TYR A 36 -29.16 -7.19 -4.22
C TYR A 36 -27.74 -7.72 -4.40
N GLY A 37 -27.61 -8.97 -4.86
CA GLY A 37 -26.49 -9.30 -5.73
C GLY A 37 -26.48 -8.33 -6.92
N PRO A 38 -25.42 -8.30 -7.75
CA PRO A 38 -25.42 -7.49 -8.96
C PRO A 38 -26.77 -7.64 -9.68
N LEU A 39 -27.30 -6.58 -10.31
CA LEU A 39 -28.60 -6.60 -11.03
C LEU A 39 -28.78 -7.85 -11.93
N GLU A 40 -27.67 -8.52 -12.27
CA GLU A 40 -27.55 -9.88 -12.80
C GLU A 40 -28.33 -11.01 -12.09
N GLU A 41 -28.59 -10.93 -10.77
CA GLU A 41 -29.41 -11.91 -10.03
C GLU A 41 -30.92 -11.69 -10.21
N LEU A 42 -31.32 -10.58 -10.83
CA LEU A 42 -32.73 -10.29 -11.13
C LEU A 42 -33.22 -11.19 -12.28
N ASP A 43 -33.91 -12.27 -11.94
CA ASP A 43 -34.51 -13.17 -12.93
C ASP A 43 -35.84 -12.62 -13.46
N VAL A 44 -35.77 -11.77 -14.49
CA VAL A 44 -36.98 -11.26 -15.18
C VAL A 44 -37.70 -12.31 -16.03
N THR A 45 -37.25 -13.57 -15.99
CA THR A 45 -37.99 -14.69 -16.60
C THR A 45 -39.04 -15.26 -15.65
N GLU A 46 -39.02 -14.89 -14.37
CA GLU A 46 -40.06 -15.27 -13.40
C GLU A 46 -41.39 -14.52 -13.64
N GLU A 47 -42.48 -15.04 -13.05
CA GLU A 47 -43.78 -14.40 -13.11
C GLU A 47 -43.78 -13.11 -12.25
N SER A 48 -44.14 -11.98 -12.86
CA SER A 48 -44.28 -10.69 -12.16
C SER A 48 -45.49 -10.66 -11.22
N ASP A 49 -45.44 -9.84 -10.18
CA ASP A 49 -46.57 -9.61 -9.28
C ASP A 49 -47.63 -8.74 -9.95
N GLU A 50 -47.20 -7.67 -10.63
CA GLU A 50 -48.07 -6.77 -11.37
C GLU A 50 -47.51 -6.39 -12.75
N VAL A 51 -48.40 -6.24 -13.74
CA VAL A 51 -48.06 -5.71 -15.06
C VAL A 51 -48.99 -4.56 -15.41
N TYR A 52 -48.37 -3.43 -15.76
CA TYR A 52 -49.05 -2.21 -16.19
C TYR A 52 -48.74 -1.93 -17.65
N VAL A 53 -49.78 -1.94 -18.49
CA VAL A 53 -49.61 -1.82 -19.95
C VAL A 53 -50.04 -0.42 -20.40
N ALA A 54 -49.19 0.22 -21.20
CA ALA A 54 -49.43 1.53 -21.80
C ALA A 54 -50.14 1.42 -23.17
N GLU A 55 -50.74 2.51 -23.63
CA GLU A 55 -51.51 2.53 -24.89
C GLU A 55 -50.69 2.18 -26.14
N ASN A 56 -49.38 2.43 -26.10
CA ASN A 56 -48.43 2.14 -27.17
C ASN A 56 -47.91 0.70 -27.18
N GLY A 57 -48.28 -0.13 -26.19
CA GLY A 57 -47.87 -1.52 -26.10
C GLY A 57 -46.65 -1.78 -25.19
N ASP A 58 -46.06 -0.73 -24.63
CA ASP A 58 -45.02 -0.87 -23.60
C ASP A 58 -45.63 -1.33 -22.27
N ALA A 59 -44.82 -1.92 -21.41
CA ALA A 59 -45.27 -2.33 -20.08
C ALA A 59 -44.24 -2.07 -18.99
N VAL A 60 -44.74 -1.90 -17.77
CA VAL A 60 -43.94 -1.95 -16.55
C VAL A 60 -44.31 -3.23 -15.80
N LEU A 61 -43.32 -4.09 -15.61
CA LEU A 61 -43.41 -5.29 -14.78
C LEU A 61 -42.93 -4.94 -13.37
N VAL A 62 -43.67 -5.36 -12.35
CA VAL A 62 -43.40 -5.08 -10.94
C VAL A 62 -43.15 -6.40 -10.22
N TYR A 63 -42.04 -6.46 -9.48
CA TYR A 63 -41.65 -7.60 -8.66
C TYR A 63 -41.45 -7.15 -7.22
N ASP A 64 -42.22 -7.70 -6.29
CA ASP A 64 -42.20 -7.40 -4.87
C ASP A 64 -41.46 -8.51 -4.09
N HIS A 65 -40.34 -8.13 -3.49
CA HIS A 65 -39.47 -9.04 -2.75
C HIS A 65 -39.55 -8.72 -1.25
N PRO A 66 -40.21 -9.56 -0.44
CA PRO A 66 -40.23 -9.37 1.01
C PRO A 66 -38.86 -9.70 1.61
N HIS A 67 -38.38 -8.84 2.51
CA HIS A 67 -37.08 -9.03 3.15
C HIS A 67 -37.15 -10.04 4.30
N ASN A 68 -36.09 -10.86 4.42
CA ASN A 68 -35.88 -11.76 5.55
C ASN A 68 -34.88 -11.21 6.60
N ALA A 69 -34.22 -10.08 6.29
CA ALA A 69 -33.26 -9.36 7.13
C ALA A 69 -33.48 -7.84 6.98
N THR A 70 -32.92 -7.01 7.87
CA THR A 70 -33.05 -5.54 7.80
C THR A 70 -32.23 -5.02 6.62
N PRO A 71 -32.85 -4.50 5.56
CA PRO A 71 -32.15 -4.12 4.34
C PRO A 71 -31.56 -2.71 4.43
N LEU A 72 -30.65 -2.43 3.51
CA LEU A 72 -30.26 -1.06 3.14
C LEU A 72 -31.47 -0.35 2.50
N GLU A 73 -31.85 0.82 3.00
CA GLU A 73 -32.87 1.65 2.35
C GLU A 73 -32.26 2.44 1.19
N GLY A 74 -32.91 2.42 0.02
CA GLY A 74 -32.37 3.13 -1.13
C GLY A 74 -33.08 2.85 -2.44
N THR A 75 -32.56 3.49 -3.48
CA THR A 75 -33.04 3.37 -4.86
C THR A 75 -31.87 3.19 -5.80
N VAL A 76 -32.01 2.31 -6.78
CA VAL A 76 -31.08 2.21 -7.92
C VAL A 76 -31.89 2.20 -9.20
N GLY A 77 -31.49 3.02 -10.18
CA GLY A 77 -32.15 3.13 -11.46
C GLY A 77 -31.13 3.12 -12.59
N VAL A 78 -31.43 2.39 -13.65
CA VAL A 78 -30.64 2.32 -14.87
C VAL A 78 -31.56 2.55 -16.07
N ASN A 79 -31.17 3.47 -16.95
CA ASN A 79 -31.80 3.72 -18.23
C ASN A 79 -30.83 3.31 -19.34
N THR A 80 -31.20 2.24 -20.06
CA THR A 80 -30.37 1.66 -21.12
C THR A 80 -30.40 2.47 -22.40
N GLU A 81 -31.49 3.19 -22.69
CA GLU A 81 -31.61 4.02 -23.88
C GLU A 81 -30.69 5.24 -23.83
N THR A 82 -30.60 5.86 -22.65
CA THR A 82 -29.76 7.04 -22.44
C THR A 82 -28.37 6.71 -21.91
N GLY A 83 -28.13 5.44 -21.54
CA GLY A 83 -26.89 5.03 -20.90
C GLY A 83 -26.64 5.74 -19.56
N LEU A 84 -27.69 6.00 -18.77
CA LEU A 84 -27.58 6.72 -17.49
C LEU A 84 -28.00 5.83 -16.33
N ALA A 85 -27.25 5.90 -15.24
CA ALA A 85 -27.59 5.22 -13.99
C ALA A 85 -27.47 6.16 -12.79
N HIS A 86 -28.31 5.91 -11.79
CA HIS A 86 -28.36 6.65 -10.54
C HIS A 86 -28.60 5.68 -9.40
N ALA A 87 -27.87 5.84 -8.31
CA ALA A 87 -28.09 5.10 -7.09
C ALA A 87 -28.07 6.04 -5.89
N ARG A 88 -28.91 5.73 -4.91
CA ARG A 88 -28.98 6.47 -3.66
C ARG A 88 -29.32 5.52 -2.53
N TYR A 89 -28.47 5.47 -1.53
CA TYR A 89 -28.67 4.69 -0.32
C TYR A 89 -28.52 5.57 0.90
N ALA A 90 -29.29 5.28 1.94
CA ALA A 90 -29.13 5.91 3.24
C ALA A 90 -29.51 4.93 4.33
N GLY A 91 -28.87 5.04 5.48
CA GLY A 91 -29.17 4.16 6.60
C GLY A 91 -28.58 4.65 7.91
N GLU A 92 -28.98 3.97 8.98
CA GLU A 92 -28.30 4.05 10.27
C GLU A 92 -27.17 3.02 10.28
N LEU A 93 -26.03 3.41 10.84
CA LEU A 93 -24.91 2.50 11.08
C LEU A 93 -25.20 1.67 12.34
N GLU A 94 -24.94 0.36 12.29
CA GLU A 94 -25.17 -0.53 13.44
C GLU A 94 -24.34 -0.13 14.67
N GLU A 95 -23.12 0.38 14.43
CA GLU A 95 -22.26 1.00 15.42
C GLU A 95 -21.93 2.44 15.00
N ALA A 96 -21.82 3.35 15.96
CA ALA A 96 -21.40 4.71 15.65
C ALA A 96 -20.02 4.65 14.97
N ALA A 97 -19.94 5.04 13.70
CA ALA A 97 -18.68 5.12 13.00
C ALA A 97 -17.69 5.94 13.84
N GLY A 98 -16.46 5.45 13.94
CA GLY A 98 -15.37 6.19 14.59
C GLY A 98 -15.03 7.51 13.89
N PHE A 99 -15.68 7.79 12.74
CA PHE A 99 -15.49 8.97 11.92
C PHE A 99 -16.81 9.58 11.42
N THR A 100 -16.77 10.85 11.05
CA THR A 100 -17.82 11.60 10.33
C THR A 100 -17.15 12.38 9.20
N GLY A 101 -17.80 12.58 8.06
CA GLY A 101 -17.22 13.35 6.98
C GLY A 101 -17.82 13.05 5.62
N ASP A 102 -17.25 13.69 4.61
CA ASP A 102 -17.65 13.56 3.22
C ASP A 102 -16.50 12.97 2.40
N VAL A 103 -16.83 12.07 1.49
CA VAL A 103 -15.91 11.48 0.50
C VAL A 103 -16.57 11.54 -0.86
N THR A 104 -15.87 12.09 -1.84
CA THR A 104 -16.26 12.08 -3.24
C THR A 104 -15.29 11.20 -4.00
N LEU A 105 -15.82 10.30 -4.81
CA LEU A 105 -15.10 9.47 -5.76
C LEU A 105 -15.59 9.86 -7.16
N ARG A 106 -14.67 10.01 -8.11
CA ARG A 106 -14.98 10.32 -9.51
C ARG A 106 -14.05 9.48 -10.39
N THR A 107 -14.62 8.89 -11.43
CA THR A 107 -13.86 8.18 -12.46
C THR A 107 -14.34 8.65 -13.83
N ASP A 108 -13.42 8.86 -14.74
CA ASP A 108 -13.67 8.99 -16.18
C ASP A 108 -12.77 8.02 -16.95
N GLN A 109 -12.79 8.04 -18.30
CA GLN A 109 -12.00 7.12 -19.12
C GLN A 109 -10.50 7.14 -18.82
N ASN A 110 -9.98 8.28 -18.38
CA ASN A 110 -8.53 8.49 -18.28
C ASN A 110 -8.08 8.65 -16.84
N ASP A 111 -8.95 9.16 -15.96
CA ASP A 111 -8.59 9.60 -14.63
C ASP A 111 -9.57 9.09 -13.57
N SER A 112 -9.02 8.75 -12.41
CA SER A 112 -9.73 8.50 -11.17
C SER A 112 -9.33 9.53 -10.13
N ALA A 113 -10.29 10.11 -9.46
CA ALA A 113 -10.08 11.08 -8.40
C ALA A 113 -10.89 10.71 -7.15
N SER A 114 -10.30 10.95 -5.99
CA SER A 114 -10.94 10.81 -4.69
C SER A 114 -10.59 12.00 -3.82
N ALA A 115 -11.57 12.61 -3.19
CA ALA A 115 -11.36 13.69 -2.24
C ALA A 115 -12.22 13.45 -1.00
N GLY A 116 -11.74 13.87 0.15
CA GLY A 116 -12.53 13.76 1.37
C GLY A 116 -12.14 14.74 2.46
N ASP A 117 -13.10 15.03 3.32
CA ASP A 117 -12.95 15.77 4.56
C ASP A 117 -13.55 14.91 5.67
N LEU A 118 -12.67 14.25 6.42
CA LEU A 118 -12.99 13.27 7.44
C LEU A 118 -12.63 13.79 8.82
N ARG A 119 -13.42 13.43 9.82
CA ARG A 119 -13.16 13.72 11.23
C ARG A 119 -13.32 12.46 12.06
N ILE A 120 -12.26 12.06 12.74
CA ILE A 120 -12.22 10.92 13.66
C ILE A 120 -12.41 11.44 15.08
N ALA A 121 -13.47 11.02 15.75
CA ALA A 121 -13.89 11.59 17.04
C ALA A 121 -13.01 11.15 18.21
N GLU A 122 -12.49 9.92 18.18
CA GLU A 122 -11.68 9.35 19.27
C GLU A 122 -10.34 8.86 18.75
N THR A 123 -9.26 9.52 19.17
CA THR A 123 -7.88 9.06 18.97
C THR A 123 -7.25 8.84 20.34
N GLU A 124 -7.62 7.75 21.03
CA GLU A 124 -7.26 7.53 22.44
C GLU A 124 -5.75 7.68 22.74
N SER A 125 -4.89 7.44 21.74
CA SER A 125 -3.44 7.53 21.87
C SER A 125 -2.79 8.76 21.22
N ILE A 126 -3.51 9.57 20.42
CA ILE A 126 -2.96 10.73 19.71
C ILE A 126 -3.46 11.99 20.41
N THR A 127 -2.55 12.73 21.03
CA THR A 127 -2.86 14.00 21.69
C THR A 127 -2.81 15.17 20.71
N ASP A 128 -1.88 15.13 19.76
CA ASP A 128 -1.65 16.17 18.77
C ASP A 128 -1.10 15.52 17.50
N LEU A 129 -1.55 15.99 16.34
CA LEU A 129 -1.09 15.56 15.03
C LEU A 129 -1.24 16.75 14.09
N GLU A 130 -0.20 17.02 13.32
CA GLU A 130 -0.20 17.91 12.16
C GLU A 130 0.59 17.17 11.09
N ALA A 131 -0.03 16.88 9.96
CA ALA A 131 0.62 16.22 8.84
C ALA A 131 0.21 16.91 7.54
N ALA A 132 1.20 17.17 6.70
CA ALA A 132 1.02 17.68 5.35
C ALA A 132 1.84 16.80 4.41
N ILE A 133 1.19 16.13 3.47
CA ILE A 133 1.82 15.23 2.49
C ILE A 133 1.44 15.72 1.10
N ASP A 134 2.43 15.84 0.23
CA ASP A 134 2.27 16.23 -1.16
C ASP A 134 3.04 15.25 -2.04
N VAL A 135 2.37 14.64 -3.00
CA VAL A 135 2.94 13.75 -4.01
C VAL A 135 2.48 14.25 -5.36
N ARG A 136 3.42 14.43 -6.28
CA ARG A 136 3.13 14.88 -7.63
C ARG A 136 4.00 14.12 -8.61
N GLN A 137 3.35 13.36 -9.47
CA GLN A 137 3.94 12.59 -10.54
C GLN A 137 3.17 12.91 -11.82
N THR A 138 3.81 13.54 -12.80
CA THR A 138 3.20 13.93 -14.08
C THR A 138 4.13 13.57 -15.23
N ASP A 139 3.77 13.87 -16.47
CA ASP A 139 4.68 13.80 -17.62
C ASP A 139 6.00 14.59 -17.42
N ARG A 140 6.03 15.59 -16.54
CA ARG A 140 7.15 16.55 -16.39
C ARG A 140 7.93 16.43 -15.10
N GLU A 141 7.30 16.04 -14.00
CA GLU A 141 7.95 15.99 -12.69
C GLU A 141 7.53 14.77 -11.87
N SER A 142 8.44 14.32 -11.01
CA SER A 142 8.16 13.35 -9.96
C SER A 142 8.77 13.90 -8.67
N THR A 143 7.89 14.31 -7.76
CA THR A 143 8.24 14.88 -6.47
C THR A 143 7.33 14.33 -5.39
N SER A 144 7.88 14.15 -4.20
CA SER A 144 7.11 13.88 -2.99
C SER A 144 7.70 14.66 -1.84
N SER A 145 6.86 15.16 -0.95
CA SER A 145 7.29 15.70 0.33
C SER A 145 6.27 15.40 1.39
N GLY A 146 6.72 15.33 2.64
CA GLY A 146 5.82 15.36 3.76
C GLY A 146 6.46 15.93 5.01
N ASP A 147 5.60 16.48 5.85
CA ASP A 147 5.89 17.01 7.18
C ASP A 147 4.86 16.39 8.13
N VAL A 148 5.33 15.71 9.17
CA VAL A 148 4.49 15.03 10.15
C VAL A 148 5.01 15.36 11.53
N GLN A 149 4.16 15.97 12.34
CA GLN A 149 4.38 16.26 13.74
C GLN A 149 3.28 15.57 14.53
N ALA A 150 3.64 14.71 15.47
CA ALA A 150 2.67 13.97 16.26
C ALA A 150 3.10 13.88 17.72
N THR A 151 2.14 13.93 18.64
CA THR A 151 2.35 13.63 20.06
C THR A 151 1.43 12.49 20.45
N VAL A 152 2.01 11.39 20.91
CA VAL A 152 1.27 10.19 21.33
C VAL A 152 1.49 9.88 22.81
N THR A 153 0.50 9.29 23.46
CA THR A 153 0.55 8.81 24.85
C THR A 153 0.63 7.28 24.91
N ASP A 154 0.98 6.75 26.09
CA ASP A 154 0.95 5.32 26.41
C ASP A 154 1.88 4.43 25.55
N ARG A 155 3.02 5.00 25.14
CA ARG A 155 4.06 4.26 24.42
C ARG A 155 5.34 4.16 25.23
N GLU A 156 5.70 2.95 25.63
CA GLU A 156 7.02 2.70 26.21
C GLU A 156 8.02 2.41 25.11
N LEU A 157 8.95 3.33 24.87
CA LEU A 157 10.06 3.15 23.94
C LEU A 157 11.32 2.67 24.67
N ALA A 158 12.17 1.92 23.96
CA ALA A 158 13.49 1.58 24.48
C ALA A 158 14.44 2.80 24.54
N TYR A 159 14.10 3.86 23.81
CA TYR A 159 14.89 5.06 23.62
C TYR A 159 14.09 6.30 24.01
N SER A 160 14.72 7.20 24.75
CA SER A 160 14.18 8.51 25.10
C SER A 160 14.34 9.52 23.98
N SER A 161 15.28 9.27 23.06
CA SER A 161 15.40 10.08 21.85
C SER A 161 15.96 9.25 20.71
N VAL A 162 15.42 9.40 19.51
CA VAL A 162 15.97 8.88 18.25
C VAL A 162 15.95 10.01 17.25
N ARG A 163 17.08 10.29 16.59
CA ARG A 163 17.15 11.16 15.42
C ARG A 163 17.77 10.41 14.26
N SER A 164 17.22 10.58 13.08
CA SER A 164 17.80 10.06 11.85
C SER A 164 17.65 11.10 10.75
N GLU A 165 18.73 11.34 10.03
CA GLU A 165 18.71 12.15 8.82
C GLU A 165 19.56 11.45 7.77
N GLY A 166 19.21 11.65 6.50
CA GLY A 166 19.98 11.05 5.43
C GLY A 166 19.48 11.42 4.05
N THR A 167 20.26 10.98 3.06
CA THR A 167 20.00 11.14 1.64
C THR A 167 20.32 9.84 0.92
N LEU A 168 19.51 9.51 -0.08
CA LEU A 168 19.69 8.36 -0.96
C LEU A 168 19.46 8.83 -2.39
N GLU A 169 20.39 8.53 -3.29
CA GLU A 169 20.27 8.77 -4.73
C GLU A 169 20.37 7.43 -5.47
N VAL A 170 19.41 7.20 -6.35
CA VAL A 170 19.40 6.08 -7.30
C VAL A 170 19.53 6.65 -8.70
N ALA A 171 20.54 6.20 -9.45
CA ALA A 171 20.83 6.72 -10.78
C ALA A 171 21.31 5.60 -11.72
N GLY A 172 20.61 5.30 -12.81
CA GLY A 172 21.10 4.48 -13.94
C GLY A 172 21.97 3.24 -13.64
N GLY A 173 21.76 2.55 -12.51
CA GLY A 173 22.54 1.40 -12.04
C GLY A 173 23.51 1.65 -10.87
N SER A 174 23.68 2.89 -10.41
CA SER A 174 24.36 3.25 -9.17
C SER A 174 23.40 3.60 -8.05
N LEU A 175 23.84 3.33 -6.83
CA LEU A 175 23.18 3.67 -5.58
C LEU A 175 24.19 4.40 -4.70
N THR A 176 23.88 5.63 -4.31
CA THR A 176 24.68 6.38 -3.35
C THR A 176 23.81 6.83 -2.19
N GLY A 177 24.32 6.75 -0.97
CA GLY A 177 23.58 7.24 0.18
C GLY A 177 24.49 7.64 1.32
N SER A 178 24.00 8.50 2.19
CA SER A 178 24.67 8.88 3.42
C SER A 178 23.66 9.30 4.47
N GLY A 179 24.00 9.14 5.75
CA GLY A 179 23.12 9.60 6.81
C GLY A 179 23.72 9.46 8.20
N THR A 180 22.96 9.96 9.18
CA THR A 180 23.29 9.88 10.59
C THR A 180 22.11 9.33 11.39
N ILE A 181 22.43 8.65 12.49
CA ILE A 181 21.45 8.18 13.47
C ILE A 181 21.99 8.49 14.87
N HIS A 182 21.23 9.23 15.67
CA HIS A 182 21.55 9.51 17.05
C HIS A 182 20.47 8.95 17.96
N THR A 183 20.84 8.16 18.97
CA THR A 183 19.89 7.59 19.93
C THR A 183 20.33 7.85 21.36
N THR A 184 19.36 7.94 22.26
CA THR A 184 19.56 7.96 23.73
C THR A 184 18.63 6.93 24.36
N ALA A 185 19.16 5.97 25.10
CA ALA A 185 18.35 4.97 25.82
C ALA A 185 17.80 5.50 27.17
N HIS A 186 16.60 5.06 27.59
CA HIS A 186 15.97 5.46 28.87
C HIS A 186 16.72 5.00 30.15
N ASN A 187 17.64 4.03 30.03
CA ASN A 187 18.49 3.47 31.08
C ASN A 187 17.78 2.83 32.30
N ASP A 188 17.77 1.50 32.29
CA ASP A 188 18.10 0.64 33.46
C ASP A 188 18.38 -0.82 33.06
N THR A 189 18.20 -1.19 31.78
CA THR A 189 18.46 -2.55 31.24
C THR A 189 19.59 -2.62 30.22
N ALA A 190 20.20 -1.50 29.82
CA ALA A 190 21.30 -1.51 28.88
C ALA A 190 22.60 -1.94 29.59
N TRP A 191 23.07 -3.14 29.28
CA TRP A 191 24.40 -3.68 29.65
C TRP A 191 25.60 -2.79 29.23
N LEU A 192 25.33 -1.62 28.64
CA LEU A 192 26.23 -0.68 27.96
C LEU A 192 26.39 0.66 28.71
N ALA A 193 25.60 0.91 29.76
CA ALA A 193 25.71 2.14 30.56
C ALA A 193 27.08 2.21 31.25
N GLY A 194 27.98 3.04 30.71
CA GLY A 194 29.34 3.26 31.23
C GLY A 194 30.48 2.93 30.26
N THR A 195 30.17 2.41 29.07
CA THR A 195 31.21 2.08 28.08
C THR A 195 31.36 3.17 27.03
N ASN A 196 32.58 3.70 26.90
CA ASN A 196 32.99 4.53 25.77
C ASN A 196 33.58 3.61 24.70
N ALA A 197 32.89 3.45 23.59
CA ALA A 197 33.33 2.60 22.48
C ALA A 197 33.12 3.33 21.16
N SER A 198 34.05 3.18 20.23
CA SER A 198 33.90 3.66 18.87
C SER A 198 34.32 2.58 17.86
N LEU A 199 33.67 2.55 16.72
CA LEU A 199 33.94 1.63 15.62
C LEU A 199 33.80 2.40 14.31
N GLU A 200 34.90 2.57 13.61
CA GLU A 200 34.92 2.99 12.22
C GLU A 200 35.23 1.78 11.34
N LEU A 201 34.50 1.64 10.25
CA LEU A 201 34.59 0.54 9.32
C LEU A 201 34.54 1.06 7.90
N THR A 202 35.48 0.63 7.06
CA THR A 202 35.40 0.83 5.61
C THR A 202 35.47 -0.52 4.91
N VAL A 203 34.50 -0.82 4.06
CA VAL A 203 34.49 -1.99 3.17
C VAL A 203 34.60 -1.51 1.73
N THR A 204 35.48 -2.14 0.97
CA THR A 204 35.65 -1.91 -0.48
C THR A 204 35.85 -3.24 -1.17
N GLU A 205 35.24 -3.43 -2.33
CA GLU A 205 35.46 -4.63 -3.13
C GLU A 205 36.87 -4.66 -3.73
N ALA A 206 37.48 -5.84 -3.76
CA ALA A 206 38.79 -6.12 -4.35
C ALA A 206 38.66 -7.13 -5.49
N THR A 207 39.72 -7.36 -6.26
CA THR A 207 39.67 -8.21 -7.48
C THR A 207 39.19 -9.65 -7.23
N ASP A 208 39.45 -10.21 -6.04
CA ASP A 208 39.09 -11.59 -5.67
C ASP A 208 38.55 -11.64 -4.23
N GLY A 209 37.80 -10.63 -3.77
CA GLY A 209 37.33 -10.55 -2.38
C GLY A 209 36.98 -9.14 -1.91
N TYR A 210 37.23 -8.87 -0.62
CA TYR A 210 36.95 -7.57 0.00
C TYR A 210 38.13 -7.06 0.81
N ALA A 211 38.39 -5.75 0.73
CA ALA A 211 39.28 -5.05 1.64
C ALA A 211 38.46 -4.34 2.73
N LEU A 212 38.86 -4.55 3.97
CA LEU A 212 38.21 -4.06 5.17
C LEU A 212 39.21 -3.28 6.01
N ALA A 213 38.95 -2.01 6.28
CA ALA A 213 39.70 -1.21 7.25
C ALA A 213 38.84 -1.04 8.51
N VAL A 214 39.37 -1.43 9.67
CA VAL A 214 38.67 -1.35 10.95
C VAL A 214 39.46 -0.49 11.92
N THR A 215 38.85 0.56 12.45
CA THR A 215 39.37 1.29 13.62
C THR A 215 38.39 1.09 14.77
N GLU A 216 38.81 0.42 15.84
CA GLU A 216 37.94 0.12 16.98
C GLU A 216 38.59 0.58 18.29
N ARG A 217 37.80 1.29 19.10
CA ARG A 217 38.04 1.54 20.52
C ARG A 217 36.97 0.81 21.29
N ARG A 218 37.34 -0.12 22.17
CA ARG A 218 36.36 -0.79 23.03
C ARG A 218 36.93 -1.11 24.40
N PRO A 219 36.07 -1.16 25.43
CA PRO A 219 36.43 -1.85 26.64
C PRO A 219 36.59 -3.36 26.41
N ILE A 220 37.44 -3.98 27.20
CA ILE A 220 37.62 -5.43 27.20
C ILE A 220 37.41 -6.01 28.60
N GLU A 221 36.95 -7.26 28.65
CA GLU A 221 36.76 -7.97 29.90
C GLU A 221 38.09 -8.50 30.45
N GLU A 222 38.14 -8.81 31.76
CA GLU A 222 39.37 -9.27 32.42
C GLU A 222 39.99 -10.50 31.75
N TRP A 223 39.17 -11.45 31.30
CA TRP A 223 39.64 -12.66 30.63
C TRP A 223 40.20 -12.39 29.22
N GLU A 224 39.93 -11.24 28.61
CA GLU A 224 40.52 -10.84 27.33
C GLU A 224 41.89 -10.17 27.51
N ARG A 225 42.25 -9.67 28.70
CA ARG A 225 43.46 -8.82 28.88
C ARG A 225 44.74 -9.45 28.36
N GLU A 226 44.95 -10.74 28.58
CA GLU A 226 46.16 -11.43 28.10
C GLU A 226 46.31 -11.36 26.56
N ARG A 227 45.19 -11.33 25.84
CA ARG A 227 45.15 -11.25 24.36
C ARG A 227 45.45 -9.86 23.82
N TRP A 228 45.42 -8.84 24.68
CA TRP A 228 45.60 -7.43 24.36
C TRP A 228 46.67 -6.80 25.25
N ASN A 229 47.60 -7.58 25.81
CA ASN A 229 48.63 -7.02 26.67
C ASN A 229 49.78 -6.43 25.82
N THR A 230 50.16 -7.12 24.74
CA THR A 230 51.19 -6.66 23.82
C THR A 230 50.66 -6.50 22.40
N ARG A 231 51.36 -5.71 21.58
CA ARG A 231 51.04 -5.55 20.16
C ARG A 231 51.08 -6.89 19.40
N ALA A 232 51.95 -7.81 19.81
CA ALA A 232 52.06 -9.14 19.19
C ALA A 232 50.81 -9.99 19.51
N ASP A 233 50.40 -10.03 20.77
CA ASP A 233 49.20 -10.77 21.21
C ASP A 233 47.93 -10.20 20.55
N ALA A 234 47.85 -8.86 20.46
CA ALA A 234 46.75 -8.17 19.78
C ALA A 234 46.71 -8.50 18.28
N HIS A 235 47.86 -8.49 17.61
CA HIS A 235 47.95 -8.90 16.21
C HIS A 235 47.49 -10.35 16.04
N GLU A 236 48.02 -11.29 16.82
CA GLU A 236 47.63 -12.70 16.75
C GLU A 236 46.13 -12.89 16.99
N SER A 237 45.58 -12.16 17.96
CA SER A 237 44.15 -12.19 18.28
C SER A 237 43.29 -11.67 17.14
N LEU A 238 43.67 -10.56 16.51
CA LEU A 238 42.99 -9.97 15.35
C LEU A 238 43.15 -10.84 14.10
N GLN A 239 44.33 -11.38 13.86
CA GLN A 239 44.57 -12.29 12.75
C GLN A 239 43.72 -13.55 12.89
N ASN A 240 43.65 -14.15 14.09
CA ASN A 240 42.78 -15.28 14.37
C ASN A 240 41.29 -14.90 14.21
N ARG A 241 40.90 -13.70 14.67
CA ARG A 241 39.55 -13.14 14.54
C ARG A 241 39.07 -13.15 13.09
N PHE A 242 39.85 -12.54 12.21
CA PHE A 242 39.47 -12.32 10.81
C PHE A 242 39.77 -13.53 9.92
N SER A 243 40.82 -14.31 10.22
CA SER A 243 41.06 -15.58 9.54
C SER A 243 39.97 -16.60 9.81
N SER A 244 39.41 -16.63 11.03
CA SER A 244 38.27 -17.51 11.34
C SER A 244 37.04 -17.13 10.51
N ALA A 245 36.76 -15.83 10.35
CA ALA A 245 35.67 -15.35 9.51
C ALA A 245 35.91 -15.73 8.03
N ALA A 246 37.12 -15.55 7.52
CA ALA A 246 37.46 -15.96 6.16
C ALA A 246 37.27 -17.46 5.92
N ILE A 247 37.70 -18.31 6.87
CA ILE A 247 37.53 -19.76 6.80
C ILE A 247 36.04 -20.15 6.80
N GLU A 248 35.21 -19.48 7.61
CA GLU A 248 33.76 -19.68 7.60
C GLU A 248 33.13 -19.28 6.26
N LEU A 249 33.72 -18.31 5.57
CA LEU A 249 33.36 -17.87 4.23
C LEU A 249 34.08 -18.65 3.11
N GLY A 250 34.84 -19.71 3.43
CA GLY A 250 35.54 -20.54 2.45
C GLY A 250 36.82 -19.93 1.86
N GLY A 251 37.23 -18.75 2.32
CA GLY A 251 38.37 -18.01 1.80
C GLY A 251 39.54 -17.89 2.78
N THR A 252 40.40 -16.91 2.52
CA THR A 252 41.55 -16.56 3.36
C THR A 252 41.54 -15.09 3.73
N ALA A 253 42.14 -14.73 4.87
CA ALA A 253 42.34 -13.35 5.26
C ALA A 253 43.82 -13.07 5.47
N ASN A 254 44.27 -11.92 5.00
CA ASN A 254 45.58 -11.38 5.33
C ASN A 254 45.39 -9.98 5.88
N GLY A 255 45.85 -9.73 7.10
CA GLY A 255 45.65 -8.43 7.74
C GLY A 255 46.88 -7.87 8.43
N THR A 256 46.89 -6.56 8.55
CA THR A 256 47.99 -5.76 9.08
C THR A 256 47.46 -4.88 10.21
N LEU A 257 48.12 -4.97 11.36
CA LEU A 257 47.85 -4.10 12.51
C LEU A 257 48.65 -2.81 12.35
N GLU A 258 47.99 -1.72 11.97
CA GLU A 258 48.59 -0.40 11.73
C GLU A 258 48.86 0.32 13.05
N SER A 259 47.83 0.50 13.85
CA SER A 259 47.90 1.18 15.14
C SER A 259 47.36 0.29 16.26
N TYR A 260 47.93 0.44 17.46
CA TYR A 260 47.54 -0.34 18.61
C TYR A 260 47.92 0.39 19.89
N ARG A 261 46.98 0.44 20.83
CA ARG A 261 47.14 0.94 22.18
C ARG A 261 46.26 0.16 23.12
N PHE A 262 46.86 -0.27 24.23
CA PHE A 262 46.16 -0.88 25.35
C PHE A 262 46.35 0.00 26.58
N THR A 263 45.26 0.29 27.27
CA THR A 263 45.25 1.02 28.53
C THR A 263 44.61 0.15 29.61
N ASP A 264 45.41 -0.27 30.58
CA ASP A 264 44.93 -0.95 31.78
C ASP A 264 44.45 0.11 32.78
N GLY A 265 43.13 0.24 32.93
CA GLY A 265 42.49 1.18 33.85
C GLY A 265 42.00 0.49 35.12
N ASP A 266 41.86 1.24 36.21
CA ASP A 266 41.42 0.71 37.51
C ASP A 266 39.98 0.16 37.49
N GLU A 267 39.11 0.69 36.61
CA GLU A 267 37.71 0.29 36.49
C GLU A 267 37.43 -0.60 35.27
N GLN A 268 38.12 -0.35 34.14
CA GLN A 268 37.97 -1.12 32.91
C GLN A 268 39.22 -0.98 32.03
N ALA A 269 39.65 -2.09 31.43
CA ALA A 269 40.73 -2.07 30.45
C ALA A 269 40.18 -1.70 29.06
N ILE A 270 40.90 -0.87 28.31
CA ILE A 270 40.48 -0.35 27.01
C ILE A 270 41.52 -0.74 25.95
N VAL A 271 41.04 -1.18 24.80
CA VAL A 271 41.86 -1.37 23.61
C VAL A 271 41.43 -0.40 22.51
N GLU A 272 42.42 0.17 21.82
CA GLU A 272 42.28 0.99 20.63
C GLU A 272 43.19 0.40 19.55
N TYR A 273 42.65 0.10 18.38
CA TYR A 273 43.44 -0.44 17.27
C TYR A 273 42.91 -0.03 15.90
N SER A 274 43.79 -0.04 14.90
CA SER A 274 43.44 0.07 13.49
C SER A 274 44.04 -1.13 12.74
N TYR A 275 43.19 -1.89 12.06
CA TYR A 275 43.53 -3.15 11.42
C TYR A 275 42.95 -3.20 10.01
N ASP A 276 43.82 -3.34 9.02
CA ASP A 276 43.43 -3.54 7.63
C ASP A 276 43.45 -5.03 7.32
N VAL A 277 42.43 -5.56 6.67
CA VAL A 277 42.36 -6.95 6.26
C VAL A 277 41.82 -7.09 4.84
N THR A 278 42.49 -7.92 4.05
CA THR A 278 42.02 -8.33 2.73
C THR A 278 41.53 -9.77 2.83
N TYR A 279 40.26 -9.97 2.52
CA TYR A 279 39.68 -11.28 2.28
C TYR A 279 39.87 -11.67 0.83
N VAL A 280 40.19 -12.94 0.60
CA VAL A 280 40.37 -13.49 -0.75
C VAL A 280 39.58 -14.78 -0.88
N GLY A 281 38.81 -14.90 -1.97
CA GLY A 281 38.00 -16.07 -2.31
C GLY A 281 36.82 -16.25 -1.36
N VAL A 282 36.15 -15.16 -1.00
CA VAL A 282 34.98 -15.17 -0.10
C VAL A 282 33.68 -14.78 -0.81
N ASP A 283 33.74 -14.33 -2.06
CA ASP A 283 32.65 -13.66 -2.77
C ASP A 283 31.39 -14.54 -2.87
N ASP A 284 31.53 -15.76 -3.39
CA ASP A 284 30.45 -16.73 -3.51
C ASP A 284 29.70 -16.93 -2.18
N ARG A 285 30.47 -17.13 -1.09
CA ARG A 285 29.88 -17.44 0.22
C ARG A 285 29.32 -16.20 0.90
N VAL A 286 29.85 -15.01 0.61
CA VAL A 286 29.26 -13.74 1.04
C VAL A 286 27.90 -13.55 0.38
N ALA A 287 27.78 -13.76 -0.92
CA ALA A 287 26.51 -13.69 -1.63
C ALA A 287 25.48 -14.67 -1.06
N GLU A 288 25.86 -15.93 -0.83
CA GLU A 288 24.98 -16.93 -0.19
C GLU A 288 24.53 -16.53 1.23
N VAL A 289 25.42 -15.93 2.03
CA VAL A 289 25.08 -15.44 3.37
C VAL A 289 24.08 -14.28 3.29
N VAL A 290 24.24 -13.37 2.33
CA VAL A 290 23.30 -12.27 2.10
C VAL A 290 21.93 -12.82 1.73
N VAL A 291 21.84 -13.78 0.80
CA VAL A 291 20.58 -14.45 0.44
C VAL A 291 19.90 -15.09 1.65
N ALA A 292 20.65 -15.86 2.45
CA ALA A 292 20.11 -16.51 3.64
C ALA A 292 19.59 -15.51 4.68
N GLN A 293 20.20 -14.33 4.78
CA GLN A 293 19.73 -13.25 5.65
C GLN A 293 18.47 -12.57 5.10
N ILE A 294 18.38 -12.36 3.79
CA ILE A 294 17.16 -11.86 3.14
C ILE A 294 16.00 -12.81 3.46
N GLN A 295 16.16 -14.11 3.19
CA GLN A 295 15.17 -15.15 3.51
C GLN A 295 14.73 -15.13 4.98
N GLN A 296 15.69 -15.03 5.90
CA GLN A 296 15.41 -14.99 7.33
C GLN A 296 14.59 -13.75 7.73
N ARG A 297 14.82 -12.61 7.07
CA ARG A 297 14.15 -11.34 7.38
C ARG A 297 12.80 -11.20 6.70
N THR A 298 12.70 -11.62 5.45
CA THR A 298 11.44 -11.60 4.69
C THR A 298 10.56 -12.79 5.03
N ASN A 299 11.03 -13.70 5.90
CA ASN A 299 10.36 -14.95 6.23
C ASN A 299 9.96 -15.74 4.97
N THR A 300 10.78 -15.63 3.93
CA THR A 300 10.56 -16.25 2.62
C THR A 300 11.52 -17.42 2.47
N GLU A 301 10.99 -18.60 2.20
CA GLU A 301 11.79 -19.77 1.87
C GLU A 301 12.02 -19.80 0.36
N LEU A 302 13.25 -19.55 -0.08
CA LEU A 302 13.62 -19.70 -1.49
C LEU A 302 14.15 -21.10 -1.74
N THR A 303 13.90 -21.64 -2.92
CA THR A 303 14.51 -22.88 -3.38
C THR A 303 16.02 -22.73 -3.57
N GLU A 304 16.73 -23.85 -3.70
CA GLU A 304 18.18 -23.82 -3.96
C GLU A 304 18.51 -23.19 -5.32
N ALA A 305 17.60 -23.26 -6.30
CA ALA A 305 17.77 -22.63 -7.61
C ALA A 305 17.61 -21.10 -7.49
N GLU A 306 16.52 -20.65 -6.87
CA GLU A 306 16.25 -19.22 -6.59
C GLU A 306 17.38 -18.57 -5.79
N SER A 307 17.85 -19.27 -4.75
CA SER A 307 18.93 -18.77 -3.90
C SER A 307 20.23 -18.57 -4.68
N ARG A 308 20.52 -19.41 -5.67
CA ARG A 308 21.69 -19.26 -6.54
C ARG A 308 21.52 -18.09 -7.52
N VAL A 309 20.34 -17.93 -8.12
CA VAL A 309 20.05 -16.78 -9.00
C VAL A 309 20.28 -15.47 -8.26
N LEU A 310 19.74 -15.35 -7.04
CA LEU A 310 19.94 -14.14 -6.25
C LEU A 310 21.40 -13.94 -5.83
N ALA A 311 22.11 -15.02 -5.48
CA ALA A 311 23.53 -14.95 -5.13
C ALA A 311 24.39 -14.47 -6.31
N ASP A 312 24.21 -15.04 -7.51
CA ASP A 312 24.93 -14.64 -8.73
C ASP A 312 24.69 -13.14 -9.05
N ARG A 313 23.48 -12.64 -8.76
CA ARG A 313 23.10 -11.25 -9.00
C ARG A 313 23.66 -10.29 -7.95
N ILE A 314 23.73 -10.72 -6.68
CA ILE A 314 24.47 -10.02 -5.63
C ILE A 314 25.95 -9.92 -6.01
N GLU A 315 26.56 -10.99 -6.52
CA GLU A 315 27.95 -10.99 -7.01
C GLU A 315 28.15 -10.01 -8.18
N SER A 316 27.14 -9.83 -9.03
CA SER A 316 27.19 -8.86 -10.13
C SER A 316 27.06 -7.39 -9.68
N THR A 317 26.63 -7.15 -8.44
CA THR A 317 26.57 -5.81 -7.85
C THR A 317 27.92 -5.47 -7.23
N ARG A 318 28.48 -4.35 -7.65
CA ARG A 318 29.80 -3.92 -7.22
C ARG A 318 29.72 -2.94 -6.06
N LEU A 319 30.33 -3.27 -4.92
CA LEU A 319 30.43 -2.39 -3.77
C LEU A 319 31.68 -1.51 -3.90
N GLU A 320 31.50 -0.25 -4.30
CA GLU A 320 32.62 0.69 -4.41
C GLU A 320 33.11 1.11 -3.02
N ARG A 321 32.17 1.45 -2.12
CA ARG A 321 32.47 1.79 -0.73
C ARG A 321 31.28 1.62 0.19
N LEU A 322 31.53 1.05 1.36
CA LEU A 322 30.67 1.20 2.54
C LEU A 322 31.53 1.76 3.67
N TRP A 323 31.18 2.93 4.20
CA TRP A 323 31.78 3.51 5.38
C TRP A 323 30.75 3.61 6.49
N ILE A 324 31.10 3.18 7.70
CA ILE A 324 30.25 3.25 8.88
C ILE A 324 31.11 3.71 10.06
N ASP A 325 30.71 4.78 10.74
CA ASP A 325 31.25 5.19 12.02
C ASP A 325 30.18 5.04 13.11
N VAL A 326 30.56 4.46 14.24
CA VAL A 326 29.67 4.25 15.39
C VAL A 326 30.39 4.76 16.62
N ASP A 327 29.87 5.81 17.25
CA ASP A 327 30.35 6.31 18.54
C ASP A 327 29.31 6.03 19.64
N ARG A 328 29.76 5.43 20.73
CA ARG A 328 28.92 5.10 21.89
C ARG A 328 29.51 5.73 23.14
N ASN A 329 28.68 6.50 23.83
CA ASN A 329 29.03 7.18 25.07
C ASN A 329 27.89 7.03 26.08
N GLY A 330 27.97 5.97 26.89
CA GLY A 330 26.93 5.63 27.86
C GLY A 330 25.60 5.27 27.18
N PRO A 331 24.48 5.96 27.49
CA PRO A 331 23.19 5.69 26.84
C PRO A 331 23.10 6.24 25.41
N LYS A 332 24.07 7.05 24.98
CA LYS A 332 24.05 7.72 23.68
C LYS A 332 24.80 6.89 22.64
N THR A 333 24.20 6.73 21.48
CA THR A 333 24.83 6.13 20.29
C THR A 333 24.68 7.08 19.12
N ALA A 334 25.77 7.41 18.45
CA ALA A 334 25.81 8.07 17.15
C ALA A 334 26.28 7.05 16.11
N VAL A 335 25.64 7.03 14.95
CA VAL A 335 26.02 6.24 13.78
C VAL A 335 26.05 7.19 12.60
N GLU A 336 27.14 7.19 11.85
CA GLU A 336 27.27 7.86 10.56
C GLU A 336 27.56 6.79 9.52
N TRP A 337 27.01 6.93 8.31
CA TRP A 337 27.22 5.95 7.25
C TRP A 337 27.25 6.61 5.88
N GLU A 338 28.01 6.00 4.97
CA GLU A 338 28.08 6.31 3.55
C GLU A 338 28.10 5.01 2.75
N LEU A 339 27.37 4.97 1.65
CA LEU A 339 27.25 3.84 0.73
C LEU A 339 27.43 4.33 -0.71
N GLU A 340 28.24 3.61 -1.47
CA GLU A 340 28.39 3.75 -2.91
C GLU A 340 28.46 2.35 -3.54
N ALA A 341 27.49 2.05 -4.39
CA ALA A 341 27.40 0.78 -5.12
C ALA A 341 27.05 1.02 -6.58
N SER A 342 27.52 0.13 -7.45
CA SER A 342 27.21 0.12 -8.88
C SER A 342 26.70 -1.25 -9.33
N GLY A 343 25.94 -1.30 -10.42
CA GLY A 343 25.24 -2.52 -10.85
C GLY A 343 24.01 -2.88 -10.01
N TYR A 344 23.43 -1.93 -9.26
CA TYR A 344 22.25 -2.17 -8.41
C TYR A 344 21.02 -2.65 -9.21
N ASP A 345 20.91 -2.24 -10.48
CA ASP A 345 19.89 -2.72 -11.41
C ASP A 345 19.91 -4.25 -11.56
N GLN A 346 21.07 -4.88 -11.44
CA GLN A 346 21.19 -6.33 -11.51
C GLN A 346 20.60 -7.03 -10.29
N LEU A 347 20.67 -6.42 -9.10
CA LEU A 347 20.03 -6.94 -7.91
C LEU A 347 18.50 -6.90 -8.02
N VAL A 348 17.96 -5.81 -8.59
CA VAL A 348 16.52 -5.67 -8.86
C VAL A 348 16.07 -6.74 -9.86
N LEU A 349 16.83 -6.91 -10.96
CA LEU A 349 16.57 -7.97 -11.94
C LEU A 349 16.66 -9.37 -11.33
N GLY A 350 17.60 -9.61 -10.42
CA GLY A 350 17.72 -10.89 -9.73
C GLY A 350 16.53 -11.23 -8.85
N THR A 351 15.93 -10.22 -8.20
CA THR A 351 14.71 -10.40 -7.40
C THR A 351 13.52 -10.74 -8.28
N VAL A 352 13.43 -10.11 -9.44
CA VAL A 352 12.46 -10.40 -10.50
C VAL A 352 12.60 -11.83 -11.02
N GLU A 353 13.81 -12.27 -11.35
CA GLU A 353 14.07 -13.64 -11.85
C GLU A 353 13.79 -14.71 -10.80
N VAL A 354 14.04 -14.41 -9.51
CA VAL A 354 13.61 -15.29 -8.41
C VAL A 354 12.10 -15.42 -8.38
N ALA A 355 11.36 -14.31 -8.53
CA ALA A 355 9.91 -14.37 -8.63
C ALA A 355 9.47 -15.19 -9.86
N GLU A 356 10.02 -14.96 -11.06
CA GLU A 356 9.77 -15.77 -12.27
C GLU A 356 9.92 -17.28 -12.04
N SER A 357 10.94 -17.67 -11.27
CA SER A 357 11.26 -19.09 -11.07
C SER A 357 10.32 -19.81 -10.10
N ILE A 358 9.40 -19.10 -9.45
CA ILE A 358 8.34 -19.69 -8.64
C ILE A 358 7.29 -20.26 -9.60
N ASP A 359 7.27 -21.59 -9.77
CA ASP A 359 6.36 -22.38 -10.64
C ASP A 359 4.84 -22.15 -10.43
N ARG A 360 4.44 -21.25 -9.52
CA ARG A 360 3.03 -20.90 -9.21
C ARG A 360 2.61 -19.54 -9.75
N ILE A 361 3.50 -18.86 -10.48
CA ILE A 361 3.23 -17.53 -10.99
C ILE A 361 2.54 -17.62 -12.36
N ASP A 362 1.39 -16.96 -12.47
CA ASP A 362 0.60 -16.88 -13.70
C ASP A 362 1.37 -16.17 -14.84
N ASP A 363 1.06 -16.52 -16.09
CA ASP A 363 1.70 -15.94 -17.29
C ASP A 363 1.61 -14.40 -17.34
N SER A 364 0.58 -13.80 -16.72
CA SER A 364 0.40 -12.34 -16.62
C SER A 364 1.46 -11.63 -15.78
N VAL A 365 2.13 -12.35 -14.88
CA VAL A 365 3.24 -11.83 -14.08
C VAL A 365 4.55 -11.97 -14.83
N VAL A 366 4.67 -12.93 -15.77
CA VAL A 366 5.84 -13.06 -16.65
C VAL A 366 6.01 -11.83 -17.54
N ASP A 367 4.91 -11.32 -18.11
CA ASP A 367 4.92 -10.08 -18.90
C ASP A 367 5.34 -8.84 -18.08
N GLN A 368 5.07 -8.83 -16.76
CA GLN A 368 5.50 -7.74 -15.86
C GLN A 368 7.02 -7.68 -15.70
N PHE A 369 7.73 -8.78 -15.89
CA PHE A 369 9.18 -8.80 -15.74
C PHE A 369 9.92 -8.25 -16.95
N ASP A 370 9.41 -8.49 -18.17
CA ASP A 370 9.90 -7.82 -19.37
C ASP A 370 9.70 -6.30 -19.28
N ILE A 371 8.56 -5.89 -18.72
CA ILE A 371 8.23 -4.51 -18.38
C ILE A 371 9.23 -3.91 -17.37
N ILE A 372 9.55 -4.61 -16.28
CA ILE A 372 10.53 -4.14 -15.28
C ILE A 372 11.92 -4.01 -15.91
N ARG A 373 12.32 -4.97 -16.75
CA ARG A 373 13.60 -4.90 -17.47
C ARG A 373 13.65 -3.69 -18.39
N ALA A 374 12.61 -3.48 -19.21
CA ALA A 374 12.50 -2.31 -20.09
C ALA A 374 12.53 -0.99 -19.30
N THR A 375 11.92 -0.97 -18.11
CA THR A 375 11.92 0.19 -17.22
C THR A 375 13.32 0.49 -16.71
N LEU A 376 14.06 -0.51 -16.21
CA LEU A 376 15.44 -0.35 -15.73
C LEU A 376 16.39 0.08 -16.84
N GLU A 377 16.24 -0.49 -18.04
CA GLU A 377 16.99 -0.08 -19.23
C GLU A 377 16.69 1.38 -19.59
N THR A 378 15.42 1.77 -19.60
CA THR A 378 14.99 3.15 -19.90
C THR A 378 15.57 4.12 -18.87
N ARG A 379 15.49 3.81 -17.56
CA ARG A 379 16.10 4.64 -16.50
C ARG A 379 17.58 4.89 -16.73
N LYS A 380 18.30 3.85 -17.14
CA LYS A 380 19.73 3.93 -17.43
C LYS A 380 20.03 4.74 -18.69
N GLU A 381 19.25 4.55 -19.75
CA GLU A 381 19.41 5.30 -21.00
C GLU A 381 19.11 6.79 -20.84
N THR A 382 18.11 7.13 -20.03
CA THR A 382 17.70 8.52 -19.78
C THR A 382 18.46 9.17 -18.63
N ASP A 383 19.39 8.45 -17.99
CA ASP A 383 20.14 8.91 -16.83
C ASP A 383 19.20 9.47 -15.74
N LEU A 384 18.08 8.77 -15.50
CA LEU A 384 17.11 9.13 -14.47
C LEU A 384 17.82 9.08 -13.11
N ARG A 385 17.79 10.18 -12.38
CA ARG A 385 18.25 10.25 -10.98
C ARG A 385 17.06 10.51 -10.09
N GLN A 386 16.91 9.71 -9.05
CA GLN A 386 15.91 9.91 -8.01
C GLN A 386 16.62 10.12 -6.69
N THR A 387 16.38 11.26 -6.06
CA THR A 387 17.01 11.63 -4.79
C THR A 387 15.93 11.72 -3.73
N ALA A 388 16.10 10.96 -2.65
CA ALA A 388 15.27 11.01 -1.45
C ALA A 388 16.10 11.52 -0.27
N SER A 389 15.49 12.34 0.57
CA SER A 389 16.07 12.88 1.80
C SER A 389 15.04 12.83 2.92
N TRP A 390 15.51 12.59 4.14
CA TRP A 390 14.64 12.53 5.31
C TRP A 390 15.30 13.15 6.54
N ASN A 391 14.47 13.59 7.47
CA ASN A 391 14.84 13.98 8.82
C ASN A 391 13.72 13.53 9.77
N VAL A 392 14.06 12.71 10.76
CA VAL A 392 13.13 12.16 11.74
C VAL A 392 13.70 12.40 13.13
N SER A 393 12.90 12.95 14.04
CA SER A 393 13.16 13.05 15.48
C SER A 393 12.01 12.40 16.24
N ILE A 394 12.34 11.57 17.21
CA ILE A 394 11.42 10.99 18.17
C ILE A 394 11.99 11.31 19.53
N ASP A 395 11.21 11.95 20.39
CA ASP A 395 11.59 12.32 21.74
C ASP A 395 10.51 11.80 22.71
N ASP A 396 10.90 10.94 23.65
CA ASP A 396 10.03 10.36 24.67
C ASP A 396 10.43 10.85 26.06
N ASP A 397 9.48 11.44 26.78
CA ASP A 397 9.69 11.97 28.13
C ASP A 397 9.20 11.03 29.24
N GLY A 398 8.76 9.82 28.88
CA GLY A 398 8.16 8.81 29.75
C GLY A 398 6.66 8.99 30.00
N THR A 399 6.05 10.05 29.48
CA THR A 399 4.60 10.27 29.51
C THR A 399 4.02 10.48 28.11
N GLN A 400 4.77 11.15 27.25
CA GLN A 400 4.42 11.43 25.86
C GLN A 400 5.62 11.18 24.97
N THR A 401 5.35 10.68 23.76
CA THR A 401 6.30 10.59 22.68
C THR A 401 5.96 11.65 21.63
N ALA A 402 6.85 12.62 21.43
CA ALA A 402 6.80 13.55 20.31
C ALA A 402 7.53 12.95 19.11
N ILE A 403 6.94 13.07 17.93
CA ILE A 403 7.45 12.60 16.65
C ILE A 403 7.44 13.80 15.71
N ASP A 404 8.56 14.03 15.05
CA ASP A 404 8.74 15.03 13.99
C ASP A 404 9.43 14.32 12.83
N ALA A 405 8.81 14.32 11.66
CA ALA A 405 9.33 13.63 10.50
C ALA A 405 9.09 14.48 9.25
N THR A 406 10.15 14.75 8.52
CA THR A 406 10.10 15.38 7.21
C THR A 406 10.80 14.50 6.18
N TRP A 407 10.25 14.45 4.98
CA TRP A 407 10.92 13.83 3.85
C TRP A 407 10.69 14.61 2.57
N ARG A 408 11.61 14.43 1.63
CA ARG A 408 11.50 14.97 0.28
C ARG A 408 12.13 14.00 -0.69
N SER A 409 11.44 13.74 -1.80
CA SER A 409 11.95 13.03 -2.96
C SER A 409 11.76 13.89 -4.20
N ASP A 410 12.73 13.86 -5.10
CA ASP A 410 12.64 14.45 -6.42
C ASP A 410 13.37 13.62 -7.47
N ALA A 411 13.02 13.84 -8.73
CA ALA A 411 13.62 13.16 -9.86
C ALA A 411 14.18 14.14 -10.91
N GLU A 412 15.43 13.93 -11.31
CA GLU A 412 16.05 14.61 -12.45
C GLU A 412 15.92 13.76 -13.72
N ASN A 413 15.82 14.42 -14.87
CA ASN A 413 15.57 13.79 -16.19
C ASN A 413 14.24 13.02 -16.30
N TRP A 414 13.30 13.29 -15.39
CA TRP A 414 11.99 12.64 -15.36
C TRP A 414 11.21 12.76 -16.68
N GLN A 415 11.09 13.97 -17.25
CA GLN A 415 10.41 14.15 -18.53
C GLN A 415 11.05 13.34 -19.67
N THR A 416 12.39 13.22 -19.68
CA THR A 416 13.08 12.42 -20.69
C THR A 416 12.75 10.94 -20.52
N TYR A 417 12.68 10.48 -19.27
CA TYR A 417 12.29 9.13 -18.90
C TYR A 417 10.83 8.80 -19.29
N THR A 418 9.85 9.66 -18.95
CA THR A 418 8.43 9.45 -19.29
C THR A 418 8.21 9.46 -20.80
N THR A 419 8.83 10.39 -21.54
CA THR A 419 8.79 10.38 -23.02
C THR A 419 9.38 9.09 -23.59
N ALA A 420 10.49 8.61 -23.03
CA ALA A 420 11.13 7.38 -23.47
C ALA A 420 10.28 6.12 -23.18
N LEU A 421 9.46 6.14 -22.11
CA LEU A 421 8.48 5.09 -21.84
C LEU A 421 7.29 5.17 -22.80
N GLU A 422 6.76 6.37 -23.07
CA GLU A 422 5.68 6.59 -24.03
C GLU A 422 6.06 6.11 -25.44
N GLU A 423 7.27 6.44 -25.91
CA GLU A 423 7.80 5.96 -27.20
C GLU A 423 7.91 4.43 -27.29
N ARG A 424 7.95 3.75 -26.14
CA ARG A 424 7.98 2.29 -26.02
C ARG A 424 6.61 1.66 -25.76
N GLY A 425 5.55 2.46 -25.66
CA GLY A 425 4.21 1.99 -25.29
C GLY A 425 4.12 1.55 -23.82
N LEU A 426 4.91 2.18 -22.95
CA LEU A 426 5.03 1.88 -21.52
C LEU A 426 4.65 3.09 -20.64
N SER A 427 3.96 4.10 -21.19
CA SER A 427 3.49 5.29 -20.44
C SER A 427 2.59 4.90 -19.26
N SER A 428 1.82 3.83 -19.44
CA SER A 428 0.93 3.25 -18.45
C SER A 428 1.64 2.80 -17.16
N LEU A 429 2.94 2.53 -17.18
CA LEU A 429 3.72 2.13 -15.99
C LEU A 429 3.92 3.26 -14.97
N VAL A 430 3.74 4.49 -15.41
CA VAL A 430 4.02 5.68 -14.62
C VAL A 430 2.82 6.61 -14.78
N PRO A 431 1.65 6.20 -14.26
CA PRO A 431 0.45 7.02 -14.38
C PRO A 431 0.70 8.37 -13.71
N GLU A 432 0.05 9.40 -14.24
CA GLU A 432 0.01 10.67 -13.55
C GLU A 432 -0.69 10.45 -12.20
N THR A 433 -0.17 11.06 -11.15
CA THR A 433 -0.68 10.92 -9.78
C THR A 433 -0.41 12.20 -9.02
N THR A 434 -1.46 12.80 -8.46
CA THR A 434 -1.36 13.89 -7.50
C THR A 434 -2.04 13.46 -6.20
N VAL A 435 -1.34 13.63 -5.07
CA VAL A 435 -1.87 13.33 -3.74
C VAL A 435 -1.56 14.51 -2.82
N THR A 436 -2.56 15.03 -2.14
CA THR A 436 -2.40 15.98 -1.05
C THR A 436 -3.15 15.46 0.17
N ILE A 437 -2.51 15.41 1.32
CA ILE A 437 -3.13 15.00 2.60
C ILE A 437 -2.76 16.03 3.66
N ASP A 438 -3.77 16.60 4.29
CA ASP A 438 -3.67 17.49 5.43
C ASP A 438 -4.41 16.86 6.62
N ALA A 439 -3.68 16.35 7.61
CA ALA A 439 -4.26 15.81 8.84
C ALA A 439 -3.93 16.70 10.03
N ARG A 440 -4.91 17.01 10.87
CA ARG A 440 -4.71 17.86 12.03
C ARG A 440 -5.62 17.51 13.20
N THR A 441 -5.08 17.44 14.41
CA THR A 441 -5.88 17.35 15.63
C THR A 441 -6.61 18.68 15.87
N THR A 442 -7.90 18.58 16.16
CA THR A 442 -8.79 19.71 16.45
C THR A 442 -9.49 19.49 17.79
N ALA A 443 -10.28 20.47 18.24
CA ALA A 443 -11.07 20.34 19.47
C ALA A 443 -12.11 19.19 19.40
N ASP A 444 -12.51 18.83 18.18
CA ASP A 444 -13.54 17.83 17.91
C ASP A 444 -12.92 16.48 17.47
N GLY A 445 -11.61 16.28 17.62
CA GLY A 445 -10.90 15.07 17.18
C GLY A 445 -9.96 15.32 15.99
N LEU A 446 -9.55 14.26 15.31
CA LEU A 446 -8.59 14.33 14.20
C LEU A 446 -9.32 14.62 12.88
N GLY A 447 -9.07 15.79 12.28
CA GLY A 447 -9.53 16.13 10.94
C GLY A 447 -8.52 15.70 9.88
N ILE A 448 -8.98 15.16 8.75
CA ILE A 448 -8.17 14.70 7.62
C ILE A 448 -8.84 15.22 6.35
N VAL A 449 -8.15 16.10 5.64
CA VAL A 449 -8.54 16.53 4.30
C VAL A 449 -7.58 15.89 3.32
N TYR A 450 -8.10 15.22 2.30
CA TYR A 450 -7.26 14.64 1.26
C TYR A 450 -7.84 14.89 -0.13
N ASN A 451 -6.94 14.91 -1.11
CA ASN A 451 -7.26 14.90 -2.52
C ASN A 451 -6.27 13.98 -3.23
N TYR A 452 -6.79 13.04 -3.98
CA TYR A 452 -6.09 12.03 -4.74
C TYR A 452 -6.60 12.09 -6.18
N GLU A 453 -5.71 12.08 -7.13
CA GLU A 453 -6.02 12.04 -8.56
C GLU A 453 -4.97 11.16 -9.24
N THR A 454 -5.42 10.25 -10.11
CA THR A 454 -4.51 9.40 -10.87
C THR A 454 -5.07 9.03 -12.22
N ALA A 455 -4.19 8.94 -13.22
CA ALA A 455 -4.50 8.36 -14.52
C ALA A 455 -4.31 6.83 -14.57
N ALA A 456 -4.35 6.17 -13.41
CA ALA A 456 -4.13 4.73 -13.31
C ALA A 456 -5.44 3.97 -13.46
N ASP A 457 -5.46 2.98 -14.35
CA ASP A 457 -6.54 2.00 -14.45
C ASP A 457 -6.76 1.28 -13.10
N GLY A 458 -8.02 1.02 -12.72
CA GLY A 458 -8.37 0.30 -11.49
C GLY A 458 -7.98 1.02 -10.19
N ALA A 459 -7.78 2.33 -10.23
CA ALA A 459 -7.50 3.12 -9.03
C ALA A 459 -8.66 3.12 -8.04
N LEU A 460 -9.89 2.99 -8.54
CA LEU A 460 -11.09 2.87 -7.70
C LEU A 460 -11.10 1.54 -6.93
N ASP A 461 -10.82 0.41 -7.60
CA ASP A 461 -10.69 -0.91 -6.94
C ASP A 461 -9.68 -0.87 -5.79
N ARG A 462 -8.51 -0.29 -6.06
CA ARG A 462 -7.46 -0.15 -5.04
C ARG A 462 -7.91 0.73 -3.88
N THR A 463 -8.65 1.81 -4.17
CA THR A 463 -9.18 2.71 -3.15
C THR A 463 -10.21 1.99 -2.28
N ILE A 464 -11.07 1.17 -2.88
CA ILE A 464 -12.05 0.34 -2.16
C ILE A 464 -11.32 -0.70 -1.29
N ASP A 465 -10.33 -1.41 -1.82
CA ASP A 465 -9.52 -2.38 -1.07
C ASP A 465 -8.80 -1.73 0.14
N GLU A 466 -8.29 -0.51 -0.03
CA GLU A 466 -7.62 0.24 1.04
C GLU A 466 -8.63 0.73 2.10
N LEU A 467 -9.82 1.13 1.69
CA LEU A 467 -10.92 1.46 2.59
C LEU A 467 -11.39 0.23 3.38
N GLU A 468 -11.51 -0.94 2.76
CA GLU A 468 -11.81 -2.21 3.45
C GLU A 468 -10.82 -2.51 4.57
N GLY A 469 -9.53 -2.31 4.30
CA GLY A 469 -8.47 -2.55 5.26
C GLY A 469 -8.45 -1.58 6.45
N THR A 470 -9.04 -0.39 6.30
CA THR A 470 -8.93 0.71 7.27
C THR A 470 -10.23 1.04 8.01
N ALA A 471 -11.38 0.77 7.39
CA ALA A 471 -12.70 1.16 7.87
C ALA A 471 -13.31 0.18 8.90
N ALA A 472 -12.67 0.04 10.06
CA ALA A 472 -13.26 -0.69 11.18
C ALA A 472 -14.62 -0.05 11.59
N GLY A 473 -15.73 -0.76 11.33
CA GLY A 473 -17.08 -0.33 11.68
C GLY A 473 -17.87 0.40 10.59
N ALA A 474 -17.37 0.46 9.34
CA ALA A 474 -18.13 0.98 8.19
C ALA A 474 -18.22 -0.05 7.04
N SER A 475 -18.30 -1.34 7.40
CA SER A 475 -18.44 -2.46 6.45
C SER A 475 -19.59 -2.25 5.47
N ASP A 476 -20.69 -1.64 5.91
CA ASP A 476 -21.88 -1.45 5.10
C ASP A 476 -21.65 -0.42 3.99
N VAL A 477 -20.89 0.64 4.29
CA VAL A 477 -20.50 1.66 3.32
C VAL A 477 -19.59 1.04 2.26
N VAL A 478 -18.64 0.21 2.68
CA VAL A 478 -17.73 -0.46 1.75
C VAL A 478 -18.48 -1.47 0.88
N ALA A 479 -19.30 -2.34 1.47
CA ALA A 479 -20.09 -3.31 0.71
C ALA A 479 -21.01 -2.64 -0.32
N THR A 480 -21.60 -1.48 0.05
CA THR A 480 -22.42 -0.69 -0.87
C THR A 480 -21.59 -0.06 -1.99
N ALA A 481 -20.41 0.49 -1.67
CA ALA A 481 -19.49 1.03 -2.67
C ALA A 481 -19.00 -0.04 -3.65
N SER A 482 -18.66 -1.24 -3.17
CA SER A 482 -18.25 -2.39 -3.99
C SER A 482 -19.38 -2.86 -4.91
N ALA A 483 -20.61 -3.00 -4.38
CA ALA A 483 -21.76 -3.37 -5.20
C ALA A 483 -22.08 -2.34 -6.29
N LEU A 484 -21.89 -1.05 -5.99
CA LEU A 484 -22.05 0.01 -6.98
C LEU A 484 -20.92 0.04 -8.00
N HIS A 485 -19.70 -0.25 -7.59
CA HIS A 485 -18.58 -0.38 -8.50
C HIS A 485 -18.84 -1.51 -9.50
N GLU A 486 -19.27 -2.68 -9.04
CA GLU A 486 -19.66 -3.81 -9.88
C GLU A 486 -20.83 -3.44 -10.82
N THR A 487 -21.86 -2.77 -10.31
CA THR A 487 -23.00 -2.33 -11.12
C THR A 487 -22.61 -1.34 -12.22
N PHE A 488 -21.57 -0.54 -11.99
CA PHE A 488 -21.10 0.52 -12.89
C PHE A 488 -19.73 0.21 -13.51
N GLU A 489 -19.30 -1.05 -13.54
CA GLU A 489 -17.98 -1.44 -14.04
C GLU A 489 -17.78 -0.97 -15.50
N THR A 490 -18.85 -1.00 -16.28
CA THR A 490 -18.82 -0.55 -17.69
C THR A 490 -18.99 0.95 -17.86
N ALA A 491 -19.14 1.75 -16.81
CA ALA A 491 -19.39 3.18 -16.93
C ALA A 491 -18.17 3.92 -17.49
N GLU A 492 -18.42 4.86 -18.41
CA GLU A 492 -17.39 5.77 -18.91
C GLU A 492 -17.11 6.88 -17.90
N HIS A 493 -18.17 7.38 -17.27
CA HIS A 493 -18.13 8.37 -16.22
C HIS A 493 -18.86 7.84 -15.00
N MET A 494 -18.24 7.97 -13.83
CA MET A 494 -18.83 7.61 -12.56
C MET A 494 -18.51 8.69 -11.54
N LYS A 495 -19.46 9.00 -10.67
CA LYS A 495 -19.21 9.78 -9.46
C LYS A 495 -20.04 9.23 -8.32
N ALA A 496 -19.42 9.07 -7.16
CA ALA A 496 -20.09 8.68 -5.93
C ALA A 496 -19.73 9.66 -4.81
N ASP A 497 -20.73 10.18 -4.13
CA ASP A 497 -20.60 11.01 -2.95
C ASP A 497 -21.09 10.19 -1.73
N VAL A 498 -20.26 10.12 -0.70
CA VAL A 498 -20.53 9.42 0.56
C VAL A 498 -20.44 10.44 1.69
N THR A 499 -21.51 10.57 2.47
CA THR A 499 -21.55 11.38 3.68
C THR A 499 -21.82 10.47 4.87
N VAL A 500 -21.00 10.59 5.91
CA VAL A 500 -21.20 9.92 7.20
C VAL A 500 -21.39 10.98 8.27
N ASP A 501 -22.57 10.99 8.91
CA ASP A 501 -22.87 11.93 9.99
C ASP A 501 -23.65 11.25 11.12
N ASN A 502 -23.17 11.43 12.36
CA ASN A 502 -23.88 11.08 13.59
C ASN A 502 -24.57 9.70 13.59
N GLY A 503 -23.85 8.65 13.18
CA GLY A 503 -24.37 7.28 13.14
C GLY A 503 -25.31 7.00 11.97
N THR A 504 -25.38 7.90 10.99
CA THR A 504 -26.06 7.70 9.71
C THR A 504 -25.07 7.84 8.57
N TYR A 505 -25.37 7.23 7.44
CA TYR A 505 -24.65 7.46 6.20
C TYR A 505 -25.65 7.73 5.06
N ALA A 506 -25.18 8.47 4.07
CA ALA A 506 -25.84 8.67 2.80
C ALA A 506 -24.82 8.46 1.70
N LEU A 507 -25.17 7.64 0.72
CA LEU A 507 -24.41 7.42 -0.49
C LEU A 507 -25.27 7.84 -1.67
N GLU A 508 -24.73 8.66 -2.56
CA GLU A 508 -25.37 9.00 -3.83
C GLU A 508 -24.35 8.80 -4.95
N ALA A 509 -24.70 8.00 -5.95
CA ALA A 509 -23.83 7.71 -7.09
C ALA A 509 -24.57 7.92 -8.41
N ALA A 510 -23.82 8.33 -9.42
CA ALA A 510 -24.28 8.47 -10.78
C ALA A 510 -23.25 7.90 -11.73
N ALA A 511 -23.72 7.32 -12.83
CA ALA A 511 -22.86 6.79 -13.87
C ALA A 511 -23.45 7.06 -15.25
N ALA A 512 -22.58 7.24 -16.24
CA ALA A 512 -22.96 7.38 -17.64
C ALA A 512 -22.05 6.51 -18.53
N ASN A 513 -22.67 5.89 -19.54
CA ASN A 513 -21.99 5.30 -20.67
C ASN A 513 -22.76 5.67 -21.95
N PRO A 514 -22.30 6.67 -22.72
CA PRO A 514 -22.98 7.13 -23.91
C PRO A 514 -22.89 6.15 -25.08
N ASP A 515 -21.84 5.32 -25.12
CA ASP A 515 -21.55 4.42 -26.26
C ASP A 515 -22.16 3.03 -26.11
N VAL A 516 -22.48 2.62 -24.88
CA VAL A 516 -22.97 1.29 -24.55
C VAL A 516 -24.09 1.41 -23.53
N ALA A 517 -25.26 0.86 -23.85
CA ALA A 517 -26.27 0.60 -22.85
C ALA A 517 -25.64 -0.28 -21.75
N PHE A 518 -25.67 0.17 -20.47
CA PHE A 518 -25.24 -0.64 -19.33
C PHE A 518 -25.67 -2.09 -19.53
N GLU A 519 -24.80 -3.07 -19.25
CA GLU A 519 -25.00 -4.50 -19.56
C GLU A 519 -26.12 -5.18 -18.74
N ILE A 520 -27.33 -4.63 -18.81
CA ILE A 520 -28.61 -5.32 -18.66
C ILE A 520 -28.83 -6.27 -19.86
N ALA A 521 -27.93 -6.27 -20.85
CA ALA A 521 -27.94 -7.15 -22.01
C ALA A 521 -28.14 -8.64 -21.64
N ALA A 522 -27.59 -9.11 -20.51
CA ALA A 522 -27.82 -10.47 -20.01
C ALA A 522 -29.30 -10.73 -19.64
N ILE A 523 -30.01 -9.74 -19.13
CA ILE A 523 -31.43 -9.80 -18.76
C ILE A 523 -32.30 -9.81 -20.04
N SER A 524 -31.98 -8.94 -21.01
CA SER A 524 -32.71 -8.87 -22.30
C SER A 524 -32.50 -10.12 -23.17
N ASP A 525 -31.28 -10.67 -23.22
CA ASP A 525 -30.96 -11.87 -24.01
C ASP A 525 -31.58 -13.16 -23.42
N GLN A 526 -31.71 -13.25 -22.09
CA GLN A 526 -32.29 -14.41 -21.41
C GLN A 526 -33.83 -14.40 -21.44
N SER A 527 -34.45 -13.22 -21.39
CA SER A 527 -35.91 -13.07 -21.30
C SER A 527 -36.61 -12.85 -22.64
N GLY A 528 -35.87 -12.46 -23.68
CA GLY A 528 -36.44 -12.06 -24.98
C GLY A 528 -37.26 -10.77 -24.91
N LEU A 529 -37.07 -9.97 -23.86
CA LEU A 529 -37.71 -8.66 -23.65
C LEU A 529 -36.76 -7.53 -24.07
N SER A 530 -37.33 -6.44 -24.58
CA SER A 530 -36.59 -5.19 -24.84
C SER A 530 -36.66 -4.29 -23.62
N VAL A 531 -35.82 -4.55 -22.62
CA VAL A 531 -35.79 -3.77 -21.37
C VAL A 531 -35.17 -2.40 -21.64
N SER A 532 -35.93 -1.32 -21.40
CA SER A 532 -35.46 0.07 -21.58
C SER A 532 -34.99 0.71 -20.28
N ALA A 533 -35.60 0.35 -19.15
CA ALA A 533 -35.19 0.84 -17.84
C ALA A 533 -35.47 -0.17 -16.72
N ILE A 534 -34.61 -0.16 -15.70
CA ILE A 534 -34.81 -0.88 -14.44
C ILE A 534 -34.74 0.15 -13.32
N HIS A 535 -35.67 0.09 -12.37
CA HIS A 535 -35.63 0.88 -11.15
C HIS A 535 -35.99 -0.01 -9.96
N ALA A 536 -35.15 -0.07 -8.96
CA ALA A 536 -35.41 -0.79 -7.72
C ALA A 536 -35.49 0.21 -6.56
N GLU A 537 -36.46 0.00 -5.69
CA GLU A 537 -36.62 0.73 -4.43
C GLU A 537 -36.65 -0.29 -3.29
N SER A 538 -35.94 0.00 -2.21
CA SER A 538 -35.85 -0.84 -1.03
C SER A 538 -36.19 -0.01 0.20
N ASP A 539 -37.09 -0.52 1.04
CA ASP A 539 -37.41 0.00 2.37
C ASP A 539 -37.16 -1.06 3.45
N GLU A 540 -37.30 -0.72 4.73
CA GLU A 540 -37.12 -1.64 5.87
C GLU A 540 -37.81 -3.03 5.74
N HIS A 541 -38.86 -3.18 4.93
CA HIS A 541 -39.75 -4.35 4.92
C HIS A 541 -39.80 -5.08 3.57
N SER A 542 -39.67 -4.35 2.46
CA SER A 542 -39.76 -4.90 1.12
C SER A 542 -38.95 -4.11 0.10
N SER A 543 -38.63 -4.81 -0.97
CA SER A 543 -38.01 -4.26 -2.16
C SER A 543 -38.97 -4.40 -3.32
N THR A 544 -39.16 -3.33 -4.09
CA THR A 544 -39.96 -3.34 -5.31
C THR A 544 -39.07 -3.02 -6.51
N VAL A 545 -39.06 -3.90 -7.50
CA VAL A 545 -38.34 -3.70 -8.77
C VAL A 545 -39.33 -3.43 -9.89
N TYR A 546 -39.08 -2.34 -10.61
CA TYR A 546 -39.82 -1.89 -11.78
C TYR A 546 -38.97 -2.13 -13.03
N VAL A 547 -39.45 -2.98 -13.94
CA VAL A 547 -38.80 -3.25 -15.23
C VAL A 547 -39.66 -2.67 -16.34
N THR A 548 -39.15 -1.66 -17.03
CA THR A 548 -39.81 -1.05 -18.19
C THR A 548 -39.39 -1.81 -19.45
N VAL A 549 -40.37 -2.28 -20.21
CA VAL A 549 -40.16 -3.06 -21.43
C VAL A 549 -40.88 -2.41 -22.59
N ASP A 550 -40.10 -2.11 -23.63
CA ASP A 550 -40.62 -1.57 -24.87
C ASP A 550 -41.23 -2.67 -25.71
N GLU A 551 -42.31 -2.33 -26.43
CA GLU A 551 -43.01 -3.25 -27.31
C GLU A 551 -43.40 -4.57 -26.61
N TYR A 552 -43.72 -4.51 -25.32
CA TYR A 552 -44.14 -5.66 -24.51
C TYR A 552 -45.35 -6.38 -25.11
N VAL A 553 -46.17 -5.74 -25.92
CA VAL A 553 -47.11 -6.40 -26.84
C VAL A 553 -47.14 -5.68 -28.19
N SER A 554 -47.12 -6.43 -29.29
CA SER A 554 -47.12 -5.82 -30.62
C SER A 554 -48.52 -5.31 -31.01
N GLY A 555 -48.66 -4.00 -31.24
CA GLY A 555 -49.89 -3.37 -31.72
C GLY A 555 -50.81 -2.87 -30.60
N GLU A 556 -52.13 -2.89 -30.81
CA GLU A 556 -53.08 -2.45 -29.78
C GLU A 556 -53.11 -3.46 -28.63
N PRO A 557 -52.77 -3.06 -27.39
CA PRO A 557 -52.60 -4.00 -26.29
C PRO A 557 -53.94 -4.64 -25.92
N THR A 558 -53.99 -5.97 -25.93
CA THR A 558 -55.14 -6.74 -25.43
C THR A 558 -54.75 -7.54 -24.21
N LYS A 559 -55.68 -7.68 -23.25
CA LYS A 559 -55.42 -8.43 -22.01
C LYS A 559 -55.05 -9.88 -22.26
N GLU A 560 -55.57 -10.47 -23.33
CA GLU A 560 -55.23 -11.83 -23.77
C GLU A 560 -53.78 -11.92 -24.25
N ALA A 561 -53.33 -10.99 -25.09
CA ALA A 561 -51.93 -10.94 -25.54
C ALA A 561 -50.93 -10.71 -24.40
N VAL A 562 -51.32 -9.95 -23.37
CA VAL A 562 -50.51 -9.73 -22.17
C VAL A 562 -50.45 -10.99 -21.30
N ARG A 563 -51.58 -11.70 -21.14
CA ARG A 563 -51.66 -12.94 -20.36
C ARG A 563 -50.98 -14.14 -21.02
N ASP A 564 -50.73 -14.08 -22.32
CA ASP A 564 -49.98 -15.09 -23.06
C ASP A 564 -48.44 -14.95 -22.90
N ARG A 565 -47.96 -13.90 -22.22
CA ARG A 565 -46.54 -13.68 -21.95
C ARG A 565 -46.05 -14.55 -20.79
N GLU A 566 -44.81 -15.02 -20.89
CA GLU A 566 -44.21 -15.94 -19.90
C GLU A 566 -44.06 -15.31 -18.51
N GLN A 567 -43.92 -13.98 -18.44
CA GLN A 567 -43.80 -13.21 -17.20
C GLN A 567 -45.15 -12.94 -16.51
N VAL A 568 -46.26 -13.48 -17.04
CA VAL A 568 -47.62 -13.25 -16.51
C VAL A 568 -48.27 -14.57 -16.12
N GLY A 569 -48.23 -14.85 -14.82
CA GLY A 569 -48.84 -16.02 -14.22
C GLY A 569 -50.35 -15.89 -13.98
N ASP A 570 -50.91 -16.95 -13.39
CA ASP A 570 -52.29 -16.96 -12.92
C ASP A 570 -52.51 -15.93 -11.78
N ASP A 571 -51.49 -15.74 -10.94
CA ASP A 571 -51.55 -14.86 -9.76
C ASP A 571 -51.13 -13.40 -10.05
N THR A 572 -50.49 -13.13 -11.20
CA THR A 572 -50.11 -11.77 -11.63
C THR A 572 -51.32 -10.85 -11.81
N ALA A 573 -51.27 -9.65 -11.26
CA ALA A 573 -52.27 -8.60 -11.51
C ALA A 573 -51.96 -7.88 -12.83
N VAL A 574 -52.95 -7.75 -13.73
CA VAL A 574 -52.75 -7.09 -15.04
C VAL A 574 -53.69 -5.90 -15.17
N TYR A 575 -53.08 -4.72 -15.34
CA TYR A 575 -53.74 -3.43 -15.50
C TYR A 575 -53.56 -2.91 -16.94
N MET A 576 -54.66 -2.91 -17.70
CA MET A 576 -54.69 -2.42 -19.08
C MET A 576 -54.76 -0.89 -19.15
N PRO A 577 -54.54 -0.26 -20.32
CA PRO A 577 -54.68 1.19 -20.46
C PRO A 577 -56.04 1.71 -19.95
N GLY A 578 -55.98 2.73 -19.09
CA GLY A 578 -57.15 3.32 -18.43
C GLY A 578 -57.64 2.59 -17.16
N GLU A 579 -57.01 1.48 -16.77
CA GLU A 579 -57.27 0.79 -15.50
C GLU A 579 -56.33 1.25 -14.37
N TRP A 580 -55.32 2.07 -14.69
CA TRP A 580 -54.34 2.61 -13.76
C TRP A 580 -54.11 4.11 -13.99
N ASP A 581 -53.73 4.84 -12.94
CA ASP A 581 -53.41 6.28 -12.92
C ASP A 581 -52.31 6.52 -11.88
N ARG A 582 -51.10 6.01 -12.18
CA ARG A 582 -49.90 6.13 -11.33
C ARG A 582 -48.71 6.54 -12.18
N GLU A 583 -47.78 7.27 -11.60
CA GLU A 583 -46.46 7.50 -12.20
C GLU A 583 -45.51 6.40 -11.73
N PHE A 584 -44.62 5.96 -12.61
CA PHE A 584 -43.55 5.01 -12.28
C PHE A 584 -42.24 5.75 -12.08
N PRO A 585 -41.39 5.28 -11.16
CA PRO A 585 -40.06 5.84 -10.99
C PRO A 585 -39.25 5.77 -12.29
N ARG A 586 -38.39 6.75 -12.50
CA ARG A 586 -37.49 6.85 -13.65
C ARG A 586 -36.18 7.48 -13.21
N VAL A 587 -35.10 7.14 -13.90
CA VAL A 587 -33.81 7.82 -13.73
C VAL A 587 -33.97 9.29 -14.08
N ASP A 588 -33.63 10.17 -13.13
CA ASP A 588 -33.62 11.62 -13.34
C ASP A 588 -32.33 12.02 -14.05
N SER A 589 -32.40 12.15 -15.37
CA SER A 589 -31.25 12.52 -16.21
C SER A 589 -30.67 13.89 -15.88
N GLU A 590 -31.50 14.85 -15.43
CA GLU A 590 -31.02 16.18 -15.03
C GLU A 590 -30.21 16.08 -13.72
N ARG A 591 -30.67 15.24 -12.78
CA ARG A 591 -29.92 14.95 -11.55
C ARG A 591 -28.61 14.23 -11.84
N VAL A 592 -28.62 13.20 -12.70
CA VAL A 592 -27.42 12.46 -13.12
C VAL A 592 -26.38 13.38 -13.77
N ALA A 593 -26.80 14.21 -14.73
CA ALA A 593 -25.91 15.19 -15.36
C ALA A 593 -25.31 16.18 -14.35
N THR A 594 -26.14 16.65 -13.39
CA THR A 594 -25.69 17.54 -12.32
C THR A 594 -24.66 16.88 -11.40
N ILE A 595 -24.84 15.60 -11.07
CA ILE A 595 -23.90 14.87 -10.21
C ILE A 595 -22.57 14.67 -10.95
N LEU A 596 -22.63 14.16 -12.17
CA LEU A 596 -21.48 13.86 -13.02
C LEU A 596 -20.71 15.12 -13.47
N ASP A 597 -21.32 16.31 -13.36
CA ASP A 597 -20.75 17.59 -13.83
C ASP A 597 -20.42 17.56 -15.34
N VAL A 598 -21.27 16.88 -16.12
CA VAL A 598 -21.13 16.73 -17.58
C VAL A 598 -22.24 17.47 -18.32
N ASP A 599 -21.86 18.17 -19.39
CA ASP A 599 -22.79 18.68 -20.40
C ASP A 599 -23.06 17.56 -21.42
N LEU A 600 -24.26 16.96 -21.37
CA LEU A 600 -24.64 15.78 -22.18
C LEU A 600 -24.92 16.08 -23.69
N ASP A 601 -24.31 17.11 -24.28
CA ASP A 601 -24.47 17.47 -25.71
C ASP A 601 -23.23 17.04 -26.54
N ASP A 602 -23.32 15.84 -27.13
CA ASP A 602 -22.66 15.21 -28.31
C ASP A 602 -21.23 15.58 -28.84
N GLU A 603 -20.51 14.49 -29.18
CA GLU A 603 -19.43 14.26 -30.18
C GLU A 603 -17.95 14.62 -29.84
N ASP A 604 -17.21 13.64 -29.29
CA ASP A 604 -16.03 12.98 -29.91
C ASP A 604 -15.13 12.33 -28.82
N ALA A 605 -15.08 10.99 -28.77
CA ALA A 605 -14.10 10.22 -28.00
C ALA A 605 -13.29 9.29 -28.93
N ASP A 606 -11.98 9.52 -29.00
CA ASP A 606 -11.02 8.65 -29.67
C ASP A 606 -10.43 7.65 -28.65
N ASN A 607 -10.51 6.37 -29.02
CA ASN A 607 -10.04 5.18 -28.28
C ASN A 607 -8.54 5.21 -27.93
N GLU A 608 -8.18 4.81 -26.70
CA GLU A 608 -6.98 3.97 -26.42
C GLU A 608 -7.25 3.02 -25.23
N ARG A 609 -6.78 1.76 -25.34
CA ARG A 609 -7.18 0.62 -24.49
C ARG A 609 -5.99 0.02 -23.73
N LEU A 610 -6.07 0.11 -22.40
CA LEU A 610 -5.70 -0.81 -21.28
C LEU A 610 -4.44 -1.69 -21.33
N GLY A 611 -3.68 -1.59 -20.22
CA GLY A 611 -2.83 -2.66 -19.67
C GLY A 611 -1.83 -2.15 -18.62
N ILE A 612 -2.16 -2.24 -17.31
CA ILE A 612 -1.23 -1.99 -16.20
C ILE A 612 -1.48 -2.92 -15.02
N ALA A 613 -0.38 -3.46 -14.48
CA ALA A 613 -0.21 -3.73 -13.06
C ALA A 613 1.11 -3.09 -12.60
N VAL A 614 1.21 -2.82 -11.29
CA VAL A 614 2.42 -2.53 -10.47
C VAL A 614 2.43 -1.16 -9.74
N SER A 615 1.84 -1.21 -8.53
CA SER A 615 2.33 -0.75 -7.21
C SER A 615 2.76 0.71 -6.95
N LEU A 616 1.85 1.47 -6.33
CA LEU A 616 2.15 2.57 -5.41
C LEU A 616 2.28 2.04 -3.97
N ALA A 617 3.41 1.42 -3.64
CA ALA A 617 3.69 0.94 -2.28
C ALA A 617 4.19 2.04 -1.31
N LEU A 618 4.20 3.32 -1.71
CA LEU A 618 4.83 4.40 -0.94
C LEU A 618 3.87 5.13 0.03
N VAL A 619 2.56 5.16 -0.23
CA VAL A 619 1.59 5.88 0.62
C VAL A 619 1.07 4.97 1.75
N GLY A 620 0.73 3.72 1.44
CA GLY A 620 0.35 2.73 2.45
C GLY A 620 1.46 2.43 3.46
N GLY A 621 2.74 2.52 3.04
CA GLY A 621 3.90 2.33 3.91
C GLY A 621 4.05 3.42 5.00
N LEU A 622 3.70 4.68 4.72
CA LEU A 622 3.87 5.78 5.66
C LEU A 622 2.69 5.91 6.63
N ILE A 623 1.47 5.64 6.17
CA ILE A 623 0.30 5.46 7.06
C ILE A 623 0.50 4.21 7.92
N ALA A 624 1.08 3.14 7.38
CA ALA A 624 1.53 2.00 8.16
C ALA A 624 2.72 2.33 9.09
N VAL A 625 3.60 3.30 8.85
CA VAL A 625 4.58 3.70 9.89
C VAL A 625 3.88 4.41 11.06
N ALA A 626 2.84 5.21 10.79
CA ALA A 626 1.99 5.78 11.83
C ALA A 626 1.14 4.70 12.56
N LEU A 627 0.59 3.71 11.83
CA LEU A 627 -0.33 2.67 12.36
C LEU A 627 0.35 1.36 12.81
N VAL A 628 1.47 0.93 12.25
CA VAL A 628 2.37 -0.14 12.75
C VAL A 628 3.16 0.39 13.94
N GLY A 629 3.38 1.70 14.00
CA GLY A 629 3.65 2.39 15.26
C GLY A 629 2.61 1.99 16.32
N PHE A 630 1.33 2.04 15.98
CA PHE A 630 0.20 1.76 16.86
C PHE A 630 -0.02 0.24 17.12
N TYR A 631 0.19 -0.66 16.15
CA TYR A 631 -0.07 -2.11 16.30
C TYR A 631 1.16 -2.97 16.65
N GLY A 632 2.36 -2.62 16.17
CA GLY A 632 3.57 -3.46 16.31
C GLY A 632 4.08 -3.62 17.75
N VAL A 633 3.76 -2.68 18.64
CA VAL A 633 4.14 -2.75 20.07
C VAL A 633 3.11 -3.53 20.90
N ARG A 634 1.85 -3.61 20.45
CA ARG A 634 0.79 -4.37 21.14
C ARG A 634 1.07 -5.88 21.14
N GLN A 635 1.71 -6.40 20.09
CA GLN A 635 2.07 -7.82 20.01
C GLN A 635 3.29 -8.19 20.87
N TRP A 636 4.18 -7.23 21.15
CA TRP A 636 5.35 -7.49 22.00
C TRP A 636 4.99 -7.54 23.50
N SER A 637 3.93 -6.83 23.93
CA SER A 637 3.48 -6.85 25.33
C SER A 637 2.69 -8.13 25.71
N LEU A 638 1.95 -8.73 24.77
CA LEU A 638 1.17 -9.94 25.02
C LEU A 638 2.02 -11.22 25.11
N SER A 639 3.24 -11.26 24.55
CA SER A 639 4.10 -12.46 24.67
C SER A 639 4.82 -12.59 26.03
N ARG A 640 4.78 -11.55 26.88
CA ARG A 640 5.48 -11.54 28.18
C ARG A 640 4.58 -11.72 29.40
N SER A 641 3.25 -11.63 29.26
CA SER A 641 2.36 -11.70 30.43
C SER A 641 2.02 -13.12 30.91
N ASP A 642 2.35 -14.18 30.17
CA ASP A 642 1.98 -15.56 30.55
C ASP A 642 3.12 -16.38 31.20
N GLY A 643 4.22 -15.71 31.56
CA GLY A 643 5.44 -16.36 32.03
C GLY A 643 5.72 -16.33 33.53
N THR A 644 4.77 -16.04 34.43
CA THR A 644 5.03 -16.12 35.89
C THR A 644 3.78 -16.39 36.74
N ARG A 645 3.40 -17.68 36.89
CA ARG A 645 2.86 -18.21 38.16
C ARG A 645 2.60 -19.71 38.11
N THR A 646 3.47 -20.49 38.75
CA THR A 646 3.07 -21.57 39.68
C THR A 646 4.30 -22.13 40.36
N ASP A 647 4.58 -21.62 41.56
CA ASP A 647 5.24 -22.42 42.62
C ASP A 647 4.12 -23.09 43.43
N GLU A 648 4.19 -24.42 43.58
CA GLU A 648 3.88 -25.23 44.79
C GLU A 648 3.59 -26.71 44.42
N GLN A 649 4.64 -27.54 44.33
CA GLN A 649 4.86 -28.74 45.17
C GLN A 649 6.14 -29.49 44.79
#